data_AF-A0A4R5F0P6-F1
#
_entry.id   AF-A0A4R5F0P6-F1
#
_cell.length_a   1.000
_cell.length_b   1.000
_cell.length_c   1.000
_cell.angle_alpha   90.00
_cell.angle_beta   90.00
_cell.angle_gamma   90.00
#
_symmetry.space_group_name_H-M   'P 1'
#
loop_
_entity.id
_entity.type
_entity.pdbx_description
1 polymer ?
#
loop_
_entity_poly.entity_id
_entity_poly.type
_entity_poly.pdbx_seq_one_letter_code
_entity_poly.pdbx_strand_id
1 'polypeptide(L)'
;MADAGIKSDTLDITADIDDVIGHKDTSMVRLPIALLAAQVAGSADIAKSSDLTLAEARITALETIPSNLKLKGGWDASSGSFPGAGAALTGHYWEVDTGGTVDGVTFVKHDTITALIDSASASTYAANWYRKEGGVVTQDDLDLKADSADAALTGTPTAPTAAAGTNTTQIATTEFVSALSNSMLIEQTAKSEILLTYTGSVSSGAEYWDGSAAAADVSAGGVNIPAGQTGDLSLIRYQFPISEDQRALYAGRTVKFIVPIATSSGLMDAIPAWTYGSGASPTTGTLVNRQITKITDTLAIFSYDYTFIGTETLLNSYIRVSNPAATFGVDHHWHGGPLGYFIPLDEDGFGDVIAEFLALNNAQQSGIIATDSAPKMTTPMAYPTTIVVQANGGAALVNGSDYLEGFSVGDSVTGFQSLVTAVNTLSHGTAQNLAGKTVRFFLELETSADALMQRGYAASVTSQITSGMAGSLGVFTDLKLTQITPTRALASVDVVLTGREANVRLTVQQNTNNAGTGAAHTITPRSSFYTVIGANGFSEVIQQAVADTPDYIRTVVINPDGSGDYTTLKGAIDGLGVLGQGVGGMGVNKYRRVKYEVHEGIYSDIEYFLPAYADIVGVGRMENTWFKGYQAADSSVSDITDNSTFYLNETTRLINIKVTCQNMRYPIHSDSSASLKRAMQNIQGCHVEHLGNGEARQWQTDNGGDPLLIWTAEQGIGCGTHSGEKIYSSGTNWVGGADVDGDDGTGFGFHTNKDFAEGNYVELDHCRLTHGNGGNAFAMSELGSKTPHEVVLRGCQIDGNVLVKSGGYLTTSPLVDHGNGTGMCRVTASGCSPFAWTSSQDNNVLELRGTAGASSAVAVSGTAAEVLFGDQPDVAEGGTNYAARVYSGHKINKLAAHGLAARLGDLSAGSLTLTVTLDGGSPVDLTLDADYSGDSNATIIAALNGLMTGAGGGATFYESTPYQNEAPVIQLDREATVKNSSADTVIIKGMAVAYDGAKYLGRIATSADARPLIAGIALENIAPGRLGRVLRTGYIASEQVLFSTSPSIAFGDDFGVSATAGQIVEGAGVTLLRAISGTVLEIV
;
A
#
# COMPACT_ATOMS: atom_id res chain seq x y z
N MET A 1 -29.87 16.25 -29.57
CA MET A 1 -29.15 16.20 -30.87
C MET A 1 -27.65 16.11 -30.68
N ALA A 2 -27.00 16.87 -29.78
CA ALA A 2 -25.61 16.57 -29.39
C ALA A 2 -25.47 15.22 -28.64
N ASP A 3 -26.46 14.84 -27.83
CA ASP A 3 -26.44 13.56 -27.09
C ASP A 3 -26.78 12.31 -27.92
N ALA A 4 -26.99 12.44 -29.24
CA ALA A 4 -27.22 11.30 -30.15
C ALA A 4 -26.12 11.14 -31.21
N GLY A 5 -25.06 11.94 -31.19
CA GLY A 5 -23.89 11.75 -32.06
C GLY A 5 -24.09 12.04 -33.57
N ILE A 6 -25.21 12.63 -33.98
CA ILE A 6 -25.45 12.96 -35.40
C ILE A 6 -24.71 14.26 -35.76
N LYS A 7 -23.69 14.15 -36.63
CA LYS A 7 -22.98 15.32 -37.20
C LYS A 7 -23.95 16.15 -38.04
N SER A 8 -23.91 17.47 -37.86
CA SER A 8 -24.85 18.45 -38.44
C SER A 8 -24.86 18.57 -39.96
N ASP A 9 -24.04 17.81 -40.68
CA ASP A 9 -23.64 18.19 -42.03
C ASP A 9 -24.25 17.32 -43.13
N THR A 10 -25.01 16.27 -42.79
CA THR A 10 -25.79 15.48 -43.76
C THR A 10 -27.00 14.84 -43.09
N LEU A 11 -28.11 15.59 -43.01
CA LEU A 11 -29.41 15.04 -42.62
C LEU A 11 -30.16 14.60 -43.89
N ASP A 12 -30.09 13.31 -44.23
CA ASP A 12 -30.96 12.70 -45.23
C ASP A 12 -32.25 12.23 -44.55
N ILE A 13 -33.25 13.11 -44.57
CA ILE A 13 -34.56 12.96 -43.88
C ILE A 13 -35.30 11.67 -44.28
N THR A 14 -34.92 11.05 -45.40
CA THR A 14 -35.59 9.86 -45.93
C THR A 14 -35.17 8.58 -45.21
N ALA A 15 -33.91 8.47 -44.77
CA ALA A 15 -33.38 7.26 -44.13
C ALA A 15 -33.75 7.16 -42.63
N ASP A 16 -33.81 8.30 -41.93
CA ASP A 16 -34.06 8.32 -40.48
C ASP A 16 -35.54 8.14 -40.10
N ILE A 17 -36.48 8.30 -41.03
CA ILE A 17 -37.91 8.09 -40.76
C ILE A 17 -38.26 6.59 -40.68
N ASP A 18 -37.60 5.75 -41.48
CA ASP A 18 -37.88 4.31 -41.49
C ASP A 18 -37.34 3.60 -40.23
N ASP A 19 -36.26 4.13 -39.63
CA ASP A 19 -35.66 3.58 -38.40
C ASP A 19 -36.51 3.88 -37.15
N VAL A 20 -37.22 5.02 -37.14
CA VAL A 20 -38.09 5.44 -36.04
C VAL A 20 -39.42 4.68 -36.00
N ILE A 21 -39.92 4.18 -37.14
CA ILE A 21 -41.21 3.46 -37.23
C ILE A 21 -41.10 2.01 -36.71
N GLY A 22 -39.90 1.46 -36.54
CA GLY A 22 -39.67 0.09 -36.06
C GLY A 22 -39.92 -0.16 -34.57
N HIS A 23 -40.01 0.88 -33.73
CA HIS A 23 -40.15 0.74 -32.27
C HIS A 23 -41.62 0.90 -31.82
N LYS A 24 -42.21 -0.21 -31.35
CA LYS A 24 -43.62 -0.32 -30.90
C LYS A 24 -43.96 0.40 -29.58
N ASP A 25 -43.17 1.36 -29.13
CA ASP A 25 -43.47 2.12 -27.90
C ASP A 25 -43.99 3.53 -28.24
N THR A 26 -45.29 3.60 -28.53
CA THR A 26 -45.99 4.81 -28.99
C THR A 26 -46.17 5.89 -27.90
N SER A 27 -45.55 5.73 -26.72
CA SER A 27 -45.68 6.67 -25.61
C SER A 27 -44.66 7.83 -25.63
N MET A 28 -43.55 7.70 -26.37
CA MET A 28 -42.49 8.71 -26.45
C MET A 28 -42.51 9.58 -27.73
N VAL A 29 -43.40 9.30 -28.68
CA VAL A 29 -43.35 9.85 -30.06
C VAL A 29 -44.09 11.19 -30.24
N ARG A 30 -44.78 11.72 -29.22
CA ARG A 30 -45.43 13.05 -29.33
C ARG A 30 -44.49 14.24 -29.15
N LEU A 31 -43.35 14.07 -28.48
CA LEU A 31 -42.40 15.15 -28.21
C LEU A 31 -41.50 15.53 -29.42
N PRO A 32 -41.08 14.60 -30.30
CA PRO A 32 -40.20 14.96 -31.42
C PRO A 32 -40.92 15.68 -32.59
N ILE A 33 -42.17 15.32 -32.90
CA ILE A 33 -42.86 15.85 -34.10
C ILE A 33 -43.27 17.32 -33.94
N ALA A 34 -43.74 17.73 -32.75
CA ALA A 34 -44.07 19.12 -32.47
C ALA A 34 -42.83 20.04 -32.46
N LEU A 35 -41.68 19.49 -32.04
CA LEU A 35 -40.40 20.21 -32.04
C LEU A 35 -39.82 20.34 -33.46
N LEU A 36 -40.00 19.31 -34.29
CA LEU A 36 -39.60 19.30 -35.71
C LEU A 36 -40.45 20.27 -36.55
N ALA A 37 -41.77 20.34 -36.31
CA ALA A 37 -42.67 21.29 -36.95
C ALA A 37 -42.34 22.76 -36.59
N ALA A 38 -41.90 23.02 -35.36
CA ALA A 38 -41.48 24.35 -34.91
C ALA A 38 -40.13 24.80 -35.54
N GLN A 39 -39.23 23.87 -35.84
CA GLN A 39 -37.94 24.17 -36.49
C GLN A 39 -38.05 24.33 -38.01
N VAL A 40 -39.00 23.65 -38.67
CA VAL A 40 -39.25 23.81 -40.11
C VAL A 40 -40.00 25.11 -40.44
N ALA A 41 -40.78 25.66 -39.50
CA ALA A 41 -41.44 26.97 -39.69
C ALA A 41 -40.47 28.17 -39.79
N GLY A 42 -39.20 28.00 -39.41
CA GLY A 42 -38.18 29.05 -39.39
C GLY A 42 -37.14 28.98 -40.51
N SER A 43 -37.18 27.99 -41.40
CA SER A 43 -36.15 27.77 -42.44
C SER A 43 -36.75 27.88 -43.85
N ALA A 44 -36.14 28.72 -44.69
CA ALA A 44 -36.69 29.20 -45.95
C ALA A 44 -36.57 28.22 -47.14
N ASP A 45 -36.79 26.92 -46.93
CA ASP A 45 -36.78 25.91 -48.01
C ASP A 45 -38.15 25.22 -48.16
N ILE A 46 -39.05 25.90 -48.88
CA ILE A 46 -40.42 25.47 -49.21
C ILE A 46 -40.39 24.45 -50.37
N ALA A 47 -39.75 23.30 -50.13
CA ALA A 47 -39.75 22.18 -51.07
C ALA A 47 -40.11 20.82 -50.44
N LYS A 48 -40.19 20.72 -49.10
CA LYS A 48 -40.46 19.45 -48.37
C LYS A 48 -41.88 19.30 -47.79
N SER A 49 -42.79 20.25 -48.02
CA SER A 49 -44.13 20.21 -47.41
C SER A 49 -45.03 19.10 -47.96
N SER A 50 -44.87 18.69 -49.22
CA SER A 50 -45.65 17.61 -49.84
C SER A 50 -45.31 16.23 -49.28
N ASP A 51 -44.02 16.00 -49.00
CA ASP A 51 -43.53 14.73 -48.48
C ASP A 51 -43.92 14.53 -47.01
N LEU A 52 -43.99 15.63 -46.23
CA LEU A 52 -44.49 15.62 -44.87
C LEU A 52 -45.98 15.26 -44.81
N THR A 53 -46.81 15.84 -45.69
CA THR A 53 -48.24 15.48 -45.79
C THR A 53 -48.46 14.03 -46.23
N LEU A 54 -47.58 13.49 -47.07
CA LEU A 54 -47.65 12.08 -47.50
C LEU A 54 -47.24 11.12 -46.37
N ALA A 55 -46.23 11.50 -45.58
CA ALA A 55 -45.79 10.76 -44.40
C ALA A 55 -46.84 10.77 -43.27
N GLU A 56 -47.45 11.92 -42.97
CA GLU A 56 -48.55 12.04 -42.00
C GLU A 56 -49.76 11.18 -42.38
N ALA A 57 -50.12 11.15 -43.67
CA ALA A 57 -51.19 10.29 -44.18
C ALA A 57 -50.87 8.80 -44.05
N ARG A 58 -49.61 8.39 -44.28
CA ARG A 58 -49.15 6.99 -44.13
C ARG A 58 -49.09 6.55 -42.67
N ILE A 59 -48.60 7.41 -41.78
CA ILE A 59 -48.57 7.15 -40.32
C ILE A 59 -50.00 6.99 -39.79
N THR A 60 -50.92 7.89 -40.17
CA THR A 60 -52.33 7.79 -39.80
C THR A 60 -52.97 6.50 -40.33
N ALA A 61 -52.64 6.07 -41.56
CA ALA A 61 -53.12 4.81 -42.12
C ALA A 61 -52.57 3.59 -41.35
N LEU A 62 -51.28 3.58 -41.00
CA LEU A 62 -50.61 2.53 -40.22
C LEU A 62 -51.23 2.37 -38.82
N GLU A 63 -51.57 3.46 -38.14
CA GLU A 63 -52.24 3.45 -36.83
C GLU A 63 -53.67 2.90 -36.88
N THR A 64 -54.30 2.89 -38.06
CA THR A 64 -55.66 2.37 -38.26
C THR A 64 -55.72 0.93 -38.78
N ILE A 65 -54.58 0.30 -39.06
CA ILE A 65 -54.55 -1.11 -39.50
C ILE A 65 -55.02 -2.01 -38.34
N PRO A 66 -55.94 -2.96 -38.57
CA PRO A 66 -56.38 -3.90 -37.55
C PRO A 66 -55.21 -4.67 -36.92
N SER A 67 -55.26 -4.90 -35.61
CA SER A 67 -54.21 -5.60 -34.85
C SER A 67 -53.95 -7.05 -35.29
N ASN A 68 -54.85 -7.63 -36.11
CA ASN A 68 -54.75 -8.97 -36.67
C ASN A 68 -54.33 -8.95 -38.16
N LEU A 69 -53.06 -8.61 -38.40
CA LEU A 69 -52.44 -8.75 -39.73
C LEU A 69 -52.58 -10.20 -40.24
N LYS A 70 -52.91 -10.36 -41.53
CA LYS A 70 -53.10 -11.69 -42.14
C LYS A 70 -52.04 -11.94 -43.21
N LEU A 71 -51.14 -12.88 -42.96
CA LEU A 71 -50.20 -13.37 -43.97
C LEU A 71 -50.97 -14.07 -45.08
N LYS A 72 -50.74 -13.66 -46.32
CA LYS A 72 -51.38 -14.21 -47.51
C LYS A 72 -50.45 -15.11 -48.33
N GLY A 73 -49.21 -15.27 -47.88
CA GLY A 73 -48.18 -16.12 -48.48
C GLY A 73 -47.01 -15.30 -49.01
N GLY A 74 -46.14 -15.96 -49.77
CA GLY A 74 -45.04 -15.33 -50.47
C GLY A 74 -45.45 -14.66 -51.78
N TRP A 75 -44.67 -13.67 -52.23
CA TRP A 75 -44.89 -12.88 -53.43
C TRP A 75 -43.57 -12.67 -54.19
N ASP A 76 -43.62 -12.85 -55.51
CA ASP A 76 -42.49 -12.57 -56.40
C ASP A 76 -42.56 -11.13 -56.91
N ALA A 77 -41.71 -10.26 -56.37
CA ALA A 77 -41.64 -8.85 -56.74
C ALA A 77 -41.04 -8.63 -58.13
N SER A 78 -40.38 -9.64 -58.73
CA SER A 78 -39.90 -9.57 -60.11
C SER A 78 -41.04 -9.64 -61.13
N SER A 79 -42.25 -10.03 -60.71
CA SER A 79 -43.45 -10.05 -61.56
C SER A 79 -43.92 -8.67 -62.05
N GLY A 80 -43.41 -7.58 -61.46
CA GLY A 80 -43.73 -6.21 -61.88
C GLY A 80 -45.11 -5.71 -61.44
N SER A 81 -45.80 -6.41 -60.53
CA SER A 81 -47.10 -6.00 -59.98
C SER A 81 -47.25 -6.39 -58.52
N PHE A 82 -47.91 -5.53 -57.73
CA PHE A 82 -48.19 -5.76 -56.31
C PHE A 82 -49.15 -6.94 -56.09
N PRO A 83 -49.03 -7.65 -54.96
CA PRO A 83 -49.77 -8.89 -54.73
C PRO A 83 -51.28 -8.65 -54.56
N GLY A 84 -52.08 -9.70 -54.78
CA GLY A 84 -53.53 -9.64 -54.60
C GLY A 84 -54.33 -9.00 -55.75
N ALA A 85 -53.67 -8.64 -56.86
CA ALA A 85 -54.30 -8.23 -58.13
C ALA A 85 -55.37 -7.13 -58.01
N GLY A 86 -55.16 -6.16 -57.11
CA GLY A 86 -56.11 -5.05 -56.91
C GLY A 86 -57.24 -5.34 -55.93
N ALA A 87 -57.25 -6.53 -55.30
CA ALA A 87 -58.28 -6.96 -54.34
C ALA A 87 -57.73 -7.20 -52.92
N ALA A 88 -56.50 -6.77 -52.64
CA ALA A 88 -55.90 -6.89 -51.32
C ALA A 88 -56.66 -6.01 -50.31
N LEU A 89 -57.05 -6.59 -49.17
CA LEU A 89 -57.75 -5.87 -48.11
C LEU A 89 -56.76 -5.32 -47.08
N THR A 90 -57.16 -4.27 -46.38
CA THR A 90 -56.36 -3.63 -45.33
C THR A 90 -55.85 -4.65 -44.31
N GLY A 91 -54.56 -4.61 -44.01
CA GLY A 91 -53.89 -5.53 -43.07
C GLY A 91 -53.57 -6.92 -43.62
N HIS A 92 -53.88 -7.20 -44.89
CA HIS A 92 -53.25 -8.32 -45.59
C HIS A 92 -51.79 -8.01 -45.89
N TYR A 93 -50.91 -8.97 -45.66
CA TYR A 93 -49.50 -8.83 -46.00
C TYR A 93 -48.91 -10.07 -46.67
N TRP A 94 -47.82 -9.86 -47.42
CA TRP A 94 -47.06 -10.87 -48.11
C TRP A 94 -45.57 -10.72 -47.81
N GLU A 95 -44.84 -11.82 -47.88
CA GLU A 95 -43.38 -11.83 -47.82
C GLU A 95 -42.81 -11.93 -49.24
N VAL A 96 -41.71 -11.25 -49.52
CA VAL A 96 -41.09 -11.27 -50.84
C VAL A 96 -40.26 -12.54 -50.99
N ASP A 97 -40.69 -13.46 -51.84
CA ASP A 97 -39.98 -14.71 -52.11
C ASP A 97 -38.83 -14.52 -53.10
N THR A 98 -39.00 -13.58 -54.02
CA THR A 98 -38.04 -13.25 -55.09
C THR A 98 -38.02 -11.74 -55.27
N GLY A 99 -36.83 -11.14 -55.15
CA GLY A 99 -36.64 -9.69 -55.21
C GLY A 99 -36.91 -9.12 -56.60
N GLY A 100 -37.30 -7.85 -56.66
CA GLY A 100 -37.67 -7.15 -57.88
C GLY A 100 -38.08 -5.71 -57.62
N THR A 101 -38.45 -4.95 -58.65
CA THR A 101 -38.87 -3.55 -58.50
C THR A 101 -40.27 -3.37 -59.09
N VAL A 102 -41.17 -2.80 -58.29
CA VAL A 102 -42.57 -2.52 -58.69
C VAL A 102 -42.90 -1.07 -58.36
N ASP A 103 -43.45 -0.34 -59.32
CA ASP A 103 -43.76 1.10 -59.21
C ASP A 103 -42.56 1.95 -58.70
N GLY A 104 -41.36 1.61 -59.18
CA GLY A 104 -40.12 2.30 -58.78
C GLY A 104 -39.60 1.95 -57.38
N VAL A 105 -40.28 1.07 -56.64
CA VAL A 105 -39.84 0.60 -55.31
C VAL A 105 -39.18 -0.76 -55.44
N THR A 106 -37.93 -0.86 -54.97
CA THR A 106 -37.16 -2.11 -54.98
C THR A 106 -37.48 -2.94 -53.74
N PHE A 107 -37.62 -4.24 -53.93
CA PHE A 107 -37.86 -5.24 -52.89
C PHE A 107 -36.78 -6.31 -52.97
N VAL A 108 -36.24 -6.70 -51.82
CA VAL A 108 -35.34 -7.84 -51.69
C VAL A 108 -36.06 -9.02 -51.07
N LYS A 109 -35.51 -10.22 -51.23
CA LYS A 109 -36.07 -11.43 -50.63
C LYS A 109 -36.19 -11.24 -49.11
N HIS A 110 -37.31 -11.69 -48.53
CA HIS A 110 -37.71 -11.55 -47.13
C HIS A 110 -38.24 -10.17 -46.72
N ASP A 111 -38.28 -9.16 -47.59
CA ASP A 111 -39.08 -7.96 -47.28
C ASP A 111 -40.55 -8.33 -47.11
N THR A 112 -41.31 -7.51 -46.36
CA THR A 112 -42.77 -7.68 -46.28
C THR A 112 -43.49 -6.48 -46.85
N ILE A 113 -44.64 -6.72 -47.51
CA ILE A 113 -45.51 -5.67 -48.02
C ILE A 113 -46.93 -5.85 -47.49
N THR A 114 -47.49 -4.78 -46.90
CA THR A 114 -48.80 -4.77 -46.23
C THR A 114 -49.74 -3.80 -46.94
N ALA A 115 -50.96 -4.23 -47.24
CA ALA A 115 -52.00 -3.37 -47.80
C ALA A 115 -52.53 -2.41 -46.74
N LEU A 116 -52.49 -1.12 -47.04
CA LEU A 116 -52.96 -0.04 -46.16
C LEU A 116 -54.44 0.29 -46.35
N ILE A 117 -55.02 -0.13 -47.47
CA ILE A 117 -56.43 0.11 -47.82
C ILE A 117 -57.09 -1.14 -48.39
N ASP A 118 -58.42 -1.14 -48.42
CA ASP A 118 -59.18 -2.19 -49.11
C ASP A 118 -59.12 -1.99 -50.62
N SER A 119 -58.87 -3.09 -51.33
CA SER A 119 -58.60 -3.10 -52.79
C SER A 119 -57.32 -2.33 -53.17
N ALA A 120 -56.23 -2.57 -52.45
CA ALA A 120 -54.94 -1.93 -52.71
C ALA A 120 -54.44 -2.20 -54.14
N SER A 121 -53.96 -1.15 -54.81
CA SER A 121 -53.60 -1.14 -56.24
C SER A 121 -52.56 -2.21 -56.60
N ALA A 122 -52.75 -2.91 -57.72
CA ALA A 122 -51.75 -3.85 -58.26
C ALA A 122 -50.54 -3.17 -58.89
N SER A 123 -50.56 -1.85 -59.08
CA SER A 123 -49.53 -1.13 -59.85
C SER A 123 -49.06 0.18 -59.22
N THR A 124 -49.55 0.54 -58.03
CA THR A 124 -49.20 1.81 -57.37
C THR A 124 -48.84 1.59 -55.91
N TYR A 125 -47.62 1.97 -55.51
CA TYR A 125 -47.12 1.81 -54.15
C TYR A 125 -47.77 2.83 -53.20
N ALA A 126 -47.46 4.11 -53.40
CA ALA A 126 -48.01 5.30 -52.74
C ALA A 126 -48.72 5.06 -51.38
N ALA A 127 -50.01 5.41 -51.26
CA ALA A 127 -50.80 5.21 -50.05
C ALA A 127 -51.50 3.83 -50.01
N ASN A 128 -51.20 2.94 -50.95
CA ASN A 128 -51.81 1.61 -51.05
C ASN A 128 -51.07 0.57 -50.22
N TRP A 129 -49.75 0.73 -50.10
CA TRP A 129 -48.86 -0.29 -49.55
C TRP A 129 -47.83 0.29 -48.59
N TYR A 130 -47.48 -0.53 -47.60
CA TYR A 130 -46.36 -0.30 -46.70
C TYR A 130 -45.37 -1.46 -46.83
N ARG A 131 -44.13 -1.14 -47.21
CA ARG A 131 -43.00 -2.07 -47.18
C ARG A 131 -42.31 -1.98 -45.83
N LYS A 132 -41.98 -3.13 -45.26
CA LYS A 132 -41.02 -3.25 -44.17
C LYS A 132 -39.82 -4.04 -44.69
N GLU A 133 -38.64 -3.42 -44.63
CA GLU A 133 -37.38 -4.05 -45.00
C GLU A 133 -37.00 -5.11 -43.96
N GLY A 134 -36.59 -6.30 -44.42
CA GLY A 134 -36.14 -7.40 -43.56
C GLY A 134 -37.23 -8.02 -42.69
N GLY A 135 -37.81 -9.13 -43.16
CA GLY A 135 -38.90 -9.88 -42.52
C GLY A 135 -38.70 -10.23 -41.05
N VAL A 136 -39.77 -10.72 -40.41
CA VAL A 136 -39.76 -11.09 -38.98
C VAL A 136 -38.58 -12.04 -38.70
N VAL A 137 -37.68 -11.60 -37.83
CA VAL A 137 -36.56 -12.39 -37.29
C VAL A 137 -37.10 -13.76 -36.89
N THR A 138 -36.64 -14.82 -37.56
CA THR A 138 -37.10 -16.18 -37.26
C THR A 138 -36.44 -16.65 -35.96
N GLN A 139 -37.02 -17.67 -35.31
CA GLN A 139 -36.35 -18.30 -34.15
C GLN A 139 -34.95 -18.79 -34.54
N ASP A 140 -34.74 -19.24 -35.78
CA ASP A 140 -33.42 -19.64 -36.30
C ASP A 140 -32.42 -18.46 -36.39
N ASP A 141 -32.90 -17.24 -36.67
CA ASP A 141 -32.06 -16.03 -36.66
C ASP A 141 -31.75 -15.54 -35.24
N LEU A 142 -32.66 -15.77 -34.28
CA LEU A 142 -32.45 -15.53 -32.85
C LEU A 142 -31.54 -16.60 -32.23
N ASP A 143 -31.63 -17.84 -32.68
CA ASP A 143 -30.80 -18.97 -32.26
C ASP A 143 -29.35 -18.82 -32.76
N LEU A 144 -29.13 -18.01 -33.81
CA LEU A 144 -27.81 -17.53 -34.23
C LEU A 144 -27.29 -16.35 -33.37
N LYS A 145 -28.09 -15.81 -32.46
CA LYS A 145 -27.76 -14.62 -31.64
C LYS A 145 -28.01 -14.73 -30.12
N ALA A 146 -28.43 -15.87 -29.56
CA ALA A 146 -28.41 -16.09 -28.10
C ALA A 146 -28.33 -17.60 -27.77
N ASP A 147 -27.63 -18.10 -26.74
CA ASP A 147 -26.91 -17.46 -25.63
C ASP A 147 -25.41 -17.78 -25.72
N SER A 148 -24.56 -16.76 -25.59
CA SER A 148 -23.21 -16.99 -25.12
C SER A 148 -22.90 -15.93 -24.08
N ALA A 149 -23.06 -16.31 -22.82
CA ALA A 149 -22.42 -15.61 -21.72
C ALA A 149 -20.87 -15.64 -21.84
N ASP A 150 -20.32 -16.38 -22.82
CA ASP A 150 -18.89 -16.64 -23.04
C ASP A 150 -18.47 -16.47 -24.52
N ALA A 151 -18.95 -15.45 -25.22
CA ALA A 151 -18.55 -15.22 -26.61
C ALA A 151 -17.05 -14.88 -26.65
N ALA A 152 -16.21 -15.79 -27.17
CA ALA A 152 -14.79 -15.54 -27.36
C ALA A 152 -14.58 -14.46 -28.43
N LEU A 153 -14.40 -13.20 -27.98
CA LEU A 153 -14.08 -12.09 -28.86
C LEU A 153 -12.65 -12.25 -29.39
N THR A 154 -12.49 -12.29 -30.70
CA THR A 154 -11.18 -12.31 -31.38
C THR A 154 -10.97 -11.02 -32.16
N GLY A 155 -9.71 -10.59 -32.34
CA GLY A 155 -9.37 -9.33 -32.99
C GLY A 155 -9.51 -8.10 -32.08
N THR A 156 -9.94 -6.96 -32.64
CA THR A 156 -10.12 -5.69 -31.91
C THR A 156 -11.61 -5.31 -31.90
N PRO A 157 -12.41 -5.87 -30.96
CA PRO A 157 -13.83 -5.56 -30.87
C PRO A 157 -14.05 -4.08 -30.52
N THR A 158 -14.98 -3.42 -31.22
CA THR A 158 -15.35 -2.03 -30.96
C THR A 158 -16.65 -1.96 -30.15
N ALA A 159 -16.68 -1.14 -29.10
CA ALA A 159 -17.89 -0.78 -28.36
C ALA A 159 -18.00 0.74 -28.28
N PRO A 160 -19.20 1.32 -28.07
CA PRO A 160 -19.35 2.75 -27.85
C PRO A 160 -18.62 3.20 -26.57
N THR A 161 -17.87 4.30 -26.65
CA THR A 161 -17.22 4.91 -25.48
C THR A 161 -18.28 5.62 -24.63
N ALA A 162 -18.50 5.14 -23.41
CA ALA A 162 -19.42 5.76 -22.46
C ALA A 162 -18.95 7.16 -22.03
N ALA A 163 -19.88 8.02 -21.61
CA ALA A 163 -19.55 9.32 -21.04
C ALA A 163 -18.91 9.17 -19.65
N ALA A 164 -18.00 10.07 -19.27
CA ALA A 164 -17.36 10.07 -17.95
C ALA A 164 -18.40 10.08 -16.82
N GLY A 165 -18.23 9.22 -15.81
CA GLY A 165 -19.16 9.08 -14.67
C GLY A 165 -20.29 8.06 -14.88
N THR A 166 -20.35 7.36 -16.02
CA THR A 166 -21.32 6.29 -16.26
C THR A 166 -21.03 5.08 -15.36
N ASN A 167 -21.98 4.69 -14.49
CA ASN A 167 -21.88 3.51 -13.62
C ASN A 167 -23.05 2.55 -13.91
N THR A 168 -22.89 1.74 -14.96
CA THR A 168 -23.87 0.73 -15.40
C THR A 168 -23.15 -0.55 -15.80
N THR A 169 -23.87 -1.61 -16.13
CA THR A 169 -23.31 -2.90 -16.55
C THR A 169 -22.83 -2.94 -18.01
N GLN A 170 -22.58 -1.78 -18.63
CA GLN A 170 -22.07 -1.67 -20.00
C GLN A 170 -20.58 -2.05 -20.11
N ILE A 171 -20.15 -2.57 -21.26
CA ILE A 171 -18.74 -2.89 -21.53
C ILE A 171 -17.92 -1.60 -21.60
N ALA A 172 -16.85 -1.52 -20.81
CA ALA A 172 -15.93 -0.39 -20.80
C ALA A 172 -14.94 -0.44 -21.99
N THR A 173 -14.81 0.66 -22.74
CA THR A 173 -13.77 0.80 -23.77
C THR A 173 -12.45 1.27 -23.15
N THR A 174 -11.31 1.01 -23.81
CA THR A 174 -9.99 1.52 -23.38
C THR A 174 -9.96 3.06 -23.33
N GLU A 175 -10.72 3.72 -24.20
CA GLU A 175 -10.88 5.17 -24.21
C GLU A 175 -11.63 5.67 -22.97
N PHE A 176 -12.72 4.99 -22.56
CA PHE A 176 -13.46 5.32 -21.33
C PHE A 176 -12.57 5.11 -20.08
N VAL A 177 -11.82 4.02 -20.02
CA VAL A 177 -10.89 3.73 -18.91
C VAL A 177 -9.75 4.76 -18.86
N SER A 178 -9.23 5.18 -20.03
CA SER A 178 -8.19 6.22 -20.09
C SER A 178 -8.72 7.59 -19.66
N ALA A 179 -9.95 7.93 -20.05
CA ALA A 179 -10.62 9.17 -19.64
C ALA A 179 -10.92 9.18 -18.14
N LEU A 180 -11.40 8.06 -17.58
CA LEU A 180 -11.58 7.89 -16.13
C LEU A 180 -10.25 7.97 -15.38
N SER A 181 -9.22 7.27 -15.86
CA SER A 181 -7.89 7.28 -15.23
C SER A 181 -7.31 8.70 -15.16
N ASN A 182 -7.39 9.46 -16.26
CA ASN A 182 -6.96 10.86 -16.28
C ASN A 182 -7.84 11.76 -15.39
N SER A 183 -9.16 11.52 -15.31
CA SER A 183 -10.07 12.26 -14.42
C SER A 183 -9.83 11.93 -12.95
N MET A 184 -9.52 10.67 -12.62
CA MET A 184 -9.18 10.20 -11.28
C MET A 184 -7.81 10.74 -10.84
N LEU A 185 -6.83 10.84 -11.74
CA LEU A 185 -5.56 11.53 -11.46
C LEU A 185 -5.78 13.02 -11.13
N ILE A 186 -6.75 13.69 -11.77
CA ILE A 186 -7.04 15.10 -11.51
C ILE A 186 -7.89 15.28 -10.24
N GLU A 187 -8.88 14.42 -9.96
CA GLU A 187 -9.70 14.49 -8.74
C GLU A 187 -8.98 13.96 -7.49
N GLN A 188 -8.19 12.88 -7.59
CA GLN A 188 -7.44 12.33 -6.45
C GLN A 188 -6.28 13.24 -6.05
N THR A 189 -5.72 14.00 -6.99
CA THR A 189 -4.73 15.06 -6.72
C THR A 189 -5.38 16.38 -6.25
N ALA A 190 -6.68 16.58 -6.53
CA ALA A 190 -7.43 17.76 -6.08
C ALA A 190 -8.18 17.57 -4.75
N LYS A 191 -8.47 16.32 -4.34
CA LYS A 191 -9.19 15.96 -3.10
C LYS A 191 -8.31 15.30 -2.04
N SER A 192 -7.04 15.03 -2.34
CA SER A 192 -6.09 14.72 -1.28
C SER A 192 -5.81 16.02 -0.53
N GLU A 193 -5.93 15.98 0.80
CA GLU A 193 -5.22 16.92 1.67
C GLU A 193 -3.73 16.73 1.38
N ILE A 194 -3.23 17.35 0.30
CA ILE A 194 -1.83 17.28 -0.06
C ILE A 194 -1.09 18.18 0.91
N LEU A 195 -0.74 17.61 2.06
CA LEU A 195 0.37 18.10 2.88
C LEU A 195 1.66 17.83 2.10
N LEU A 196 1.96 18.68 1.12
CA LEU A 196 3.27 18.67 0.48
C LEU A 196 4.28 19.20 1.49
N THR A 197 4.90 18.26 2.20
CA THR A 197 6.10 18.54 2.99
C THR A 197 7.22 18.89 2.02
N TYR A 198 7.63 20.16 2.00
CA TYR A 198 8.87 20.53 1.30
C TYR A 198 10.06 20.15 2.21
N THR A 199 10.68 19.00 1.91
CA THR A 199 11.97 18.56 2.48
C THR A 199 13.17 18.96 1.62
N GLY A 200 12.96 19.79 0.58
CA GLY A 200 14.02 20.40 -0.20
C GLY A 200 14.71 21.53 0.59
N SER A 201 15.92 21.92 0.19
CA SER A 201 16.68 22.97 0.86
C SER A 201 15.87 24.27 0.93
N VAL A 202 15.41 24.63 2.13
CA VAL A 202 15.23 26.03 2.49
C VAL A 202 16.65 26.58 2.61
N SER A 203 17.16 27.25 1.59
CA SER A 203 18.41 28.01 1.74
C SER A 203 18.10 29.26 2.55
N SER A 204 18.13 29.11 3.87
CA SER A 204 18.12 30.25 4.77
C SER A 204 19.49 30.91 4.79
N GLY A 205 19.59 32.01 4.06
CA GLY A 205 20.61 33.01 4.31
C GLY A 205 20.19 33.81 5.54
N ALA A 206 20.88 33.62 6.66
CA ALA A 206 20.79 34.57 7.76
C ALA A 206 21.73 35.75 7.45
N GLU A 207 21.17 36.96 7.42
CA GLU A 207 21.96 38.19 7.29
C GLU A 207 22.04 38.82 8.68
N TYR A 208 23.27 39.07 9.14
CA TYR A 208 23.58 39.53 10.49
C TYR A 208 23.93 41.02 10.49
N TRP A 209 23.39 41.77 11.44
CA TRP A 209 23.70 43.18 11.63
C TRP A 209 23.74 43.54 13.12
N ASP A 210 24.43 44.64 13.45
CA ASP A 210 24.57 45.23 14.80
C ASP A 210 24.86 44.20 15.92
N GLY A 211 26.09 43.66 15.91
CA GLY A 211 26.63 42.80 16.98
C GLY A 211 26.09 41.37 17.04
N SER A 212 25.17 40.99 16.16
CA SER A 212 24.71 39.61 15.97
C SER A 212 25.72 38.75 15.20
N ALA A 213 25.61 37.43 15.36
CA ALA A 213 26.48 36.44 14.69
C ALA A 213 25.70 35.21 14.24
N ALA A 214 26.32 34.42 13.35
CA ALA A 214 25.80 33.12 12.94
C ALA A 214 25.70 32.15 14.12
N ALA A 215 24.54 31.51 14.27
CA ALA A 215 24.37 30.43 15.23
C ALA A 215 25.23 29.22 14.82
N ALA A 216 26.01 28.70 15.77
CA ALA A 216 27.02 27.68 15.50
C ALA A 216 26.45 26.26 15.28
N ASP A 217 25.15 26.04 15.53
CA ASP A 217 24.62 24.70 15.79
C ASP A 217 23.20 24.46 15.25
N VAL A 218 22.86 24.90 14.02
CA VAL A 218 21.55 24.54 13.43
C VAL A 218 21.56 24.49 11.90
N SER A 219 20.97 23.40 11.40
CA SER A 219 20.81 22.96 10.01
C SER A 219 19.99 23.88 9.08
N ALA A 220 19.47 25.02 9.57
CA ALA A 220 18.54 25.89 8.85
C ALA A 220 18.80 27.40 9.05
N GLY A 221 20.06 27.83 9.24
CA GLY A 221 20.44 29.26 9.21
C GLY A 221 19.83 30.08 10.35
N GLY A 222 20.51 30.13 11.50
CA GLY A 222 20.06 30.85 12.70
C GLY A 222 20.85 32.13 12.98
N VAL A 223 20.28 32.97 13.85
CA VAL A 223 20.86 34.22 14.35
C VAL A 223 21.00 34.15 15.86
N ASN A 224 22.20 34.46 16.36
CA ASN A 224 22.47 34.72 17.77
C ASN A 224 22.55 36.22 18.02
N ILE A 225 21.87 36.70 19.05
CA ILE A 225 21.86 38.08 19.53
C ILE A 225 22.42 38.10 20.96
N PRO A 226 23.70 38.45 21.16
CA PRO A 226 24.31 38.50 22.48
C PRO A 226 23.70 39.57 23.39
N ALA A 227 23.81 39.38 24.70
CA ALA A 227 23.43 40.37 25.70
C ALA A 227 24.13 41.72 25.44
N GLY A 228 23.37 42.80 25.53
CA GLY A 228 23.81 44.16 25.23
C GLY A 228 23.70 44.56 23.75
N GLN A 229 23.30 43.66 22.86
CA GLN A 229 23.06 43.95 21.43
C GLN A 229 21.58 44.15 21.13
N THR A 230 21.26 44.85 20.05
CA THR A 230 19.87 45.07 19.59
C THR A 230 19.41 43.98 18.62
N GLY A 231 20.35 43.40 17.86
CA GLY A 231 20.04 42.47 16.77
C GLY A 231 19.18 43.08 15.66
N ASP A 232 19.06 44.41 15.59
CA ASP A 232 18.22 45.10 14.61
C ASP A 232 18.66 44.78 13.18
N LEU A 233 17.69 44.60 12.28
CA LEU A 233 17.86 44.15 10.90
C LEU A 233 18.29 42.69 10.69
N SER A 234 18.55 41.92 11.75
CA SER A 234 18.88 40.51 11.60
C SER A 234 17.69 39.74 11.03
N LEU A 235 17.89 38.95 9.97
CA LEU A 235 16.83 38.24 9.27
C LEU A 235 17.15 36.78 9.00
N ILE A 236 16.10 35.99 8.82
CA ILE A 236 16.13 34.65 8.25
C ILE A 236 15.30 34.68 6.96
N ARG A 237 15.89 34.20 5.86
CA ARG A 237 15.21 34.04 4.56
C ARG A 237 14.79 32.57 4.37
N TYR A 238 13.72 32.34 3.63
CA TYR A 238 13.20 31.05 3.22
C TYR A 238 13.07 31.07 1.71
N GLN A 239 13.70 30.12 1.03
CA GLN A 239 13.63 29.99 -0.43
C GLN A 239 12.87 28.72 -0.77
N PHE A 240 11.79 28.85 -1.54
CA PHE A 240 10.94 27.76 -1.99
C PHE A 240 11.01 27.66 -3.51
N PRO A 241 11.88 26.80 -4.07
CA PRO A 241 11.90 26.48 -5.48
C PRO A 241 10.57 25.83 -5.88
N ILE A 242 10.04 26.21 -7.04
CA ILE A 242 8.77 25.68 -7.54
C ILE A 242 9.04 24.86 -8.80
N SER A 243 8.70 23.56 -8.75
CA SER A 243 8.90 22.64 -9.87
C SER A 243 7.93 22.92 -11.02
N GLU A 244 8.22 22.39 -12.20
CA GLU A 244 7.35 22.55 -13.38
C GLU A 244 5.96 21.98 -13.18
N ASP A 245 5.86 20.82 -12.53
CA ASP A 245 4.59 20.18 -12.22
C ASP A 245 3.77 21.00 -11.21
N GLN A 246 4.44 21.58 -10.21
CA GLN A 246 3.79 22.46 -9.21
C GLN A 246 3.30 23.76 -9.84
N ARG A 247 4.04 24.33 -10.80
CA ARG A 247 3.60 25.52 -11.56
C ARG A 247 2.29 25.27 -12.30
N ALA A 248 2.21 24.13 -12.99
CA ALA A 248 1.02 23.75 -13.74
C ALA A 248 -0.17 23.43 -12.82
N LEU A 249 0.09 22.77 -11.69
CA LEU A 249 -0.93 22.35 -10.73
C LEU A 249 -1.58 23.51 -9.98
N TYR A 250 -0.81 24.54 -9.61
CA TYR A 250 -1.29 25.63 -8.74
C TYR A 250 -1.61 26.93 -9.48
N ALA A 251 -1.42 27.02 -10.79
CA ALA A 251 -1.72 28.23 -11.57
C ALA A 251 -3.16 28.74 -11.31
N GLY A 252 -3.28 29.98 -10.83
CA GLY A 252 -4.55 30.64 -10.48
C GLY A 252 -5.09 30.33 -9.07
N ARG A 253 -4.44 29.47 -8.29
CA ARG A 253 -4.88 29.05 -6.94
C ARG A 253 -4.14 29.79 -5.83
N THR A 254 -4.77 29.93 -4.66
CA THR A 254 -4.14 30.52 -3.47
C THR A 254 -3.74 29.44 -2.48
N VAL A 255 -2.49 29.51 -2.01
CA VAL A 255 -1.87 28.54 -1.11
C VAL A 255 -1.35 29.26 0.14
N LYS A 256 -1.59 28.68 1.32
CA LYS A 256 -1.01 29.12 2.59
C LYS A 256 0.34 28.46 2.82
N PHE A 257 1.32 29.28 3.14
CA PHE A 257 2.64 28.85 3.57
C PHE A 257 2.71 28.92 5.09
N ILE A 258 3.28 27.89 5.70
CA ILE A 258 3.48 27.80 7.16
C ILE A 258 4.93 27.43 7.44
N VAL A 259 5.57 28.22 8.30
CA VAL A 259 7.00 28.14 8.61
C VAL A 259 7.20 28.22 10.13
N PRO A 260 7.66 27.16 10.80
CA PRO A 260 7.98 27.18 12.21
C PRO A 260 9.32 27.90 12.47
N ILE A 261 9.40 28.55 13.63
CA ILE A 261 10.56 29.30 14.11
C ILE A 261 10.80 28.90 15.55
N ALA A 262 11.98 28.36 15.82
CA ALA A 262 12.43 28.10 17.17
C ALA A 262 13.22 29.30 17.70
N THR A 263 13.00 29.62 18.97
CA THR A 263 13.54 30.79 19.63
C THR A 263 14.03 30.45 21.04
N SER A 264 14.99 31.20 21.54
CA SER A 264 15.33 31.20 22.97
C SER A 264 14.14 31.75 23.79
N SER A 265 13.97 31.22 25.01
CA SER A 265 12.97 31.70 25.96
C SER A 265 12.95 33.23 26.09
N GLY A 266 11.75 33.82 26.15
CA GLY A 266 11.53 35.26 26.27
C GLY A 266 11.78 36.12 25.02
N LEU A 267 12.38 35.59 23.95
CA LEU A 267 12.68 36.37 22.74
C LEU A 267 11.41 36.89 22.04
N MET A 268 10.38 36.04 21.94
CA MET A 268 9.11 36.39 21.29
C MET A 268 8.35 37.53 21.98
N ASP A 269 8.61 37.74 23.28
CA ASP A 269 7.99 38.81 24.07
C ASP A 269 8.85 40.08 24.09
N ALA A 270 10.16 39.94 23.90
CA ALA A 270 11.13 41.03 23.95
C ALA A 270 11.22 41.84 22.64
N ILE A 271 10.73 41.31 21.52
CA ILE A 271 10.69 42.01 20.22
C ILE A 271 9.30 42.63 20.02
N PRO A 272 9.14 43.95 20.12
CA PRO A 272 7.82 44.60 20.06
C PRO A 272 7.22 44.64 18.65
N ALA A 273 8.06 44.52 17.61
CA ALA A 273 7.62 44.46 16.22
C ALA A 273 8.60 43.64 15.37
N TRP A 274 8.05 42.72 14.61
CA TRP A 274 8.76 41.91 13.63
C TRP A 274 8.42 42.39 12.22
N THR A 275 9.37 42.35 11.29
CA THR A 275 9.15 42.72 9.89
C THR A 275 9.23 41.49 8.99
N TYR A 276 8.34 41.38 8.00
CA TYR A 276 8.24 40.23 7.11
C TYR A 276 8.03 40.67 5.66
N GLY A 277 8.60 39.95 4.71
CA GLY A 277 8.38 40.20 3.28
C GLY A 277 8.65 38.97 2.44
N SER A 278 8.25 39.00 1.16
CA SER A 278 8.60 37.96 0.21
C SER A 278 8.62 38.47 -1.24
N GLY A 279 9.30 37.74 -2.13
CA GLY A 279 9.39 38.03 -3.57
C GLY A 279 9.50 36.77 -4.43
N ALA A 280 8.80 36.72 -5.57
CA ALA A 280 8.82 35.61 -6.52
C ALA A 280 9.59 35.96 -7.80
N SER A 281 10.21 34.97 -8.44
CA SER A 281 10.94 35.12 -9.71
C SER A 281 10.34 34.24 -10.82
N PRO A 282 9.95 34.80 -11.98
CA PRO A 282 9.79 36.23 -12.28
C PRO A 282 8.53 36.83 -11.62
N THR A 283 8.54 38.13 -11.37
CA THR A 283 7.70 38.81 -10.37
C THR A 283 6.29 39.14 -10.87
N THR A 284 5.23 38.48 -10.37
CA THR A 284 3.84 38.95 -10.61
C THR A 284 2.74 38.46 -9.63
N GLY A 285 3.02 37.67 -8.58
CA GLY A 285 2.00 37.24 -7.59
C GLY A 285 1.68 38.30 -6.51
N THR A 286 0.50 38.20 -5.88
CA THR A 286 0.06 39.09 -4.77
C THR A 286 0.08 38.35 -3.43
N LEU A 287 0.65 38.97 -2.40
CA LEU A 287 0.78 38.42 -1.03
C LEU A 287 -0.24 39.06 -0.08
N VAL A 288 -0.95 38.25 0.68
CA VAL A 288 -1.93 38.72 1.69
C VAL A 288 -1.86 37.88 2.98
N ASN A 289 -2.52 38.34 4.06
CA ASN A 289 -2.69 37.61 5.33
C ASN A 289 -1.41 37.07 5.99
N ARG A 290 -0.43 37.95 6.25
CA ARG A 290 0.86 37.60 6.86
C ARG A 290 0.82 37.75 8.38
N GLN A 291 1.24 36.73 9.13
CA GLN A 291 1.24 36.76 10.60
C GLN A 291 2.33 35.87 11.22
N ILE A 292 2.78 36.23 12.43
CA ILE A 292 3.49 35.32 13.34
C ILE A 292 2.63 35.06 14.57
N THR A 293 2.52 33.79 14.93
CA THR A 293 1.80 33.32 16.11
C THR A 293 2.77 32.65 17.07
N LYS A 294 2.88 33.16 18.30
CA LYS A 294 3.61 32.49 19.38
C LYS A 294 2.84 31.23 19.77
N ILE A 295 3.49 30.07 19.76
CA ILE A 295 2.89 28.77 20.12
C ILE A 295 3.32 28.37 21.53
N THR A 296 4.62 28.48 21.82
CA THR A 296 5.18 28.32 23.17
C THR A 296 6.21 29.44 23.42
N ASP A 297 6.86 29.44 24.58
CA ASP A 297 7.91 30.43 24.87
C ASP A 297 9.17 30.29 24.01
N THR A 298 9.37 29.13 23.40
CA THR A 298 10.52 28.82 22.54
C THR A 298 10.12 28.50 21.09
N LEU A 299 8.84 28.65 20.74
CA LEU A 299 8.33 28.29 19.42
C LEU A 299 7.29 29.29 18.92
N ALA A 300 7.44 29.70 17.66
CA ALA A 300 6.47 30.50 16.93
C ALA A 300 6.25 29.95 15.52
N ILE A 301 5.15 30.35 14.89
CA ILE A 301 4.82 30.00 13.50
C ILE A 301 4.66 31.28 12.69
N PHE A 302 5.35 31.38 11.56
CA PHE A 302 5.11 32.36 10.53
C PHE A 302 4.23 31.78 9.42
N SER A 303 3.20 32.51 9.02
CA SER A 303 2.33 32.11 7.92
C SER A 303 1.96 33.26 6.99
N TYR A 304 1.69 32.94 5.73
CA TYR A 304 1.22 33.88 4.71
C TYR A 304 0.49 33.16 3.57
N ASP A 305 -0.38 33.88 2.87
CA ASP A 305 -1.11 33.37 1.70
C ASP A 305 -0.46 33.88 0.40
N TYR A 306 -0.37 33.02 -0.61
CA TYR A 306 0.21 33.33 -1.92
C TYR A 306 -0.64 32.77 -3.05
N THR A 307 -1.06 33.63 -3.98
CA THR A 307 -1.79 33.21 -5.20
C THR A 307 -0.80 32.98 -6.34
N PHE A 308 -0.76 31.76 -6.85
CA PHE A 308 0.09 31.37 -7.96
C PHE A 308 -0.46 31.89 -9.28
N ILE A 309 0.42 32.32 -10.17
CA ILE A 309 0.09 32.73 -11.54
C ILE A 309 0.58 31.72 -12.60
N GLY A 310 1.31 30.69 -12.18
CA GLY A 310 1.75 29.57 -13.02
C GLY A 310 3.11 29.77 -13.72
N THR A 311 3.83 30.84 -13.38
CA THR A 311 5.15 31.15 -13.97
C THR A 311 6.28 31.17 -12.95
N GLU A 312 5.95 31.03 -11.66
CA GLU A 312 6.89 31.11 -10.55
C GLU A 312 7.90 29.97 -10.57
N THR A 313 9.19 30.32 -10.51
CA THR A 313 10.27 29.33 -10.39
C THR A 313 10.88 29.28 -8.99
N LEU A 314 10.69 30.35 -8.21
CA LEU A 314 11.23 30.50 -6.86
C LEU A 314 10.41 31.52 -6.08
N LEU A 315 10.07 31.20 -4.83
CA LEU A 315 9.50 32.12 -3.86
C LEU A 315 10.50 32.37 -2.71
N ASN A 316 10.79 33.64 -2.43
CA ASN A 316 11.74 34.05 -1.40
C ASN A 316 11.01 34.79 -0.29
N SER A 317 10.81 34.19 0.87
CA SER A 317 10.17 34.82 2.05
C SER A 317 11.21 35.15 3.12
N TYR A 318 11.00 36.16 3.94
CA TYR A 318 11.92 36.48 5.03
C TYR A 318 11.20 37.04 6.25
N ILE A 319 11.85 36.83 7.38
CA ILE A 319 11.45 37.31 8.70
C ILE A 319 12.62 38.08 9.28
N ARG A 320 12.37 39.23 9.89
CA ARG A 320 13.40 40.15 10.37
C ARG A 320 13.05 40.71 11.75
N VAL A 321 14.04 40.75 12.63
CA VAL A 321 13.98 41.50 13.89
C VAL A 321 13.97 42.99 13.57
N SER A 322 12.98 43.71 14.09
CA SER A 322 12.87 45.16 13.91
C SER A 322 12.77 45.84 15.27
N ASN A 323 13.90 45.90 15.97
CA ASN A 323 13.99 46.46 17.32
C ASN A 323 15.12 47.50 17.42
N PRO A 324 14.94 48.69 16.83
CA PRO A 324 16.02 49.68 16.69
C PRO A 324 16.41 50.41 17.99
N ALA A 325 15.77 50.12 19.14
CA ALA A 325 15.88 50.96 20.34
C ALA A 325 16.12 50.23 21.68
N ALA A 326 16.12 48.89 21.73
CA ALA A 326 16.29 48.13 22.97
C ALA A 326 17.37 47.06 22.85
N THR A 327 18.39 47.13 23.71
CA THR A 327 19.42 46.09 23.86
C THR A 327 18.92 44.97 24.76
N PHE A 328 19.14 43.72 24.38
CA PHE A 328 18.72 42.57 25.19
C PHE A 328 19.57 42.43 26.45
N GLY A 329 18.94 42.11 27.60
CA GLY A 329 19.65 41.92 28.88
C GLY A 329 20.32 40.55 29.05
N VAL A 330 19.98 39.60 28.19
CA VAL A 330 20.50 38.22 28.16
C VAL A 330 20.71 37.80 26.70
N ASP A 331 21.47 36.73 26.48
CA ASP A 331 21.68 36.17 25.14
C ASP A 331 20.38 35.57 24.60
N HIS A 332 20.05 35.89 23.35
CA HIS A 332 18.92 35.30 22.64
C HIS A 332 19.38 34.66 21.33
N HIS A 333 18.62 33.68 20.86
CA HIS A 333 18.85 33.04 19.57
C HIS A 333 17.55 32.65 18.91
N TRP A 334 17.56 32.57 17.59
CA TRP A 334 16.43 32.06 16.82
C TRP A 334 16.88 31.44 15.50
N HIS A 335 16.12 30.45 15.04
CA HIS A 335 16.40 29.72 13.82
C HIS A 335 15.12 29.22 13.16
N GLY A 336 15.17 29.07 11.83
CA GLY A 336 14.10 28.42 11.09
C GLY A 336 14.00 26.94 11.44
N GLY A 337 12.78 26.41 11.46
CA GLY A 337 12.58 24.96 11.47
C GLY A 337 12.90 24.33 10.11
N PRO A 338 13.14 23.02 10.06
CA PRO A 338 13.56 22.32 8.84
C PRO A 338 12.44 22.13 7.80
N LEU A 339 11.19 22.45 8.12
CA LEU A 339 10.01 22.11 7.32
C LEU A 339 9.15 23.35 7.04
N GLY A 340 8.77 23.54 5.78
CA GLY A 340 7.73 24.48 5.39
C GLY A 340 6.58 23.72 4.72
N TYR A 341 5.35 24.11 5.03
CA TYR A 341 4.14 23.47 4.50
C TYR A 341 3.42 24.37 3.50
N PHE A 342 2.83 23.74 2.49
CA PHE A 342 1.91 24.35 1.52
C PHE A 342 0.53 23.78 1.77
N ILE A 343 -0.48 24.64 1.95
CA ILE A 343 -1.87 24.21 2.12
C ILE A 343 -2.76 24.96 1.12
N PRO A 344 -3.48 24.27 0.22
CA PRO A 344 -4.53 24.89 -0.59
C PRO A 344 -5.60 25.52 0.33
N LEU A 345 -6.00 26.78 0.08
CA LEU A 345 -6.91 27.51 0.99
C LEU A 345 -8.40 27.11 0.89
N ASP A 346 -8.72 26.10 0.09
CA ASP A 346 -10.06 25.56 -0.11
C ASP A 346 -10.53 24.59 1.00
N GLU A 347 -9.67 24.16 1.93
CA GLU A 347 -10.03 23.23 3.03
C GLU A 347 -9.36 23.56 4.40
N ASP A 348 -10.06 23.29 5.52
CA ASP A 348 -9.80 23.71 6.91
C ASP A 348 -8.58 23.05 7.63
N GLY A 349 -7.40 22.98 7.00
CA GLY A 349 -6.24 22.19 7.43
C GLY A 349 -5.28 22.79 8.48
N PHE A 350 -5.56 23.94 9.10
CA PHE A 350 -4.57 24.60 9.99
C PHE A 350 -4.39 23.93 11.36
N GLY A 351 -5.40 23.19 11.85
CA GLY A 351 -5.39 22.56 13.17
C GLY A 351 -4.54 21.28 13.25
N ASP A 352 -4.51 20.50 12.18
CA ASP A 352 -3.84 19.18 12.14
C ASP A 352 -2.31 19.31 12.06
N VAL A 353 -1.81 20.36 11.41
CA VAL A 353 -0.36 20.63 11.29
C VAL A 353 0.28 21.05 12.62
N ILE A 354 -0.45 21.79 13.46
CA ILE A 354 0.05 22.21 14.79
C ILE A 354 0.18 20.98 15.73
N ALA A 355 -0.72 20.01 15.58
CA ALA A 355 -0.70 18.78 16.36
C ALA A 355 0.51 17.90 16.07
N GLU A 356 0.78 17.69 14.79
CA GLU A 356 1.90 16.89 14.28
C GLU A 356 3.23 17.52 14.71
N PHE A 357 3.30 18.86 14.67
CA PHE A 357 4.47 19.60 15.12
C PHE A 357 4.70 19.51 16.64
N LEU A 358 3.65 19.61 17.46
CA LEU A 358 3.74 19.44 18.92
C LEU A 358 4.09 18.00 19.31
N ALA A 359 3.64 17.01 18.54
CA ALA A 359 4.01 15.60 18.73
C ALA A 359 5.52 15.37 18.47
N LEU A 360 6.05 15.95 17.39
CA LEU A 360 7.47 15.88 17.04
C LEU A 360 8.37 16.62 18.04
N ASN A 361 7.94 17.78 18.54
CA ASN A 361 8.73 18.58 19.47
C ASN A 361 8.75 18.01 20.91
N ASN A 362 7.66 17.37 21.36
CA ASN A 362 7.61 16.70 22.66
C ASN A 362 8.42 15.39 22.69
N ALA A 363 8.58 14.73 21.54
CA ALA A 363 9.49 13.57 21.40
C ALA A 363 10.96 13.96 21.60
N GLN A 364 11.35 15.20 21.32
CA GLN A 364 12.72 15.69 21.56
C GLN A 364 12.97 16.12 23.02
N GLN A 365 11.95 16.59 23.75
CA GLN A 365 12.12 17.07 25.14
C GLN A 365 11.97 16.00 26.22
N SER A 366 11.39 14.84 25.91
CA SER A 366 11.09 13.78 26.88
C SER A 366 12.21 12.77 27.12
N GLY A 367 13.36 12.87 26.43
CA GLY A 367 14.49 11.95 26.65
C GLY A 367 14.22 10.49 26.26
N ILE A 368 13.07 10.18 25.67
CA ILE A 368 12.69 8.86 25.13
C ILE A 368 13.08 8.79 23.65
N ILE A 369 14.34 9.14 23.36
CA ILE A 369 15.06 8.63 22.21
C ILE A 369 16.44 8.29 22.77
N ALA A 370 16.57 7.06 23.25
CA ALA A 370 17.88 6.45 23.36
C ALA A 370 18.61 6.66 22.04
N THR A 371 19.89 7.02 22.12
CA THR A 371 20.83 7.34 21.04
C THR A 371 21.11 6.18 20.09
N ASP A 372 20.09 5.46 19.61
CA ASP A 372 20.24 4.37 18.63
C ASP A 372 19.08 4.21 17.63
N SER A 373 18.08 5.09 17.62
CA SER A 373 17.12 5.15 16.51
C SER A 373 17.51 6.23 15.52
N ALA A 374 18.57 5.94 14.76
CA ALA A 374 18.71 6.55 13.44
C ALA A 374 17.42 6.31 12.65
N PRO A 375 16.86 7.31 11.93
CA PRO A 375 15.87 7.02 10.91
C PRO A 375 16.51 6.02 9.94
N LYS A 376 15.98 4.80 9.92
CA LYS A 376 16.34 3.80 8.93
C LYS A 376 15.83 4.33 7.59
N MET A 377 16.70 4.98 6.82
CA MET A 377 16.49 5.11 5.36
C MET A 377 16.57 3.69 4.79
N THR A 378 15.42 3.02 4.72
CA THR A 378 15.25 1.68 4.14
C THR A 378 15.09 1.71 2.62
N THR A 379 15.09 2.88 2.00
CA THR A 379 15.11 3.00 0.54
C THR A 379 16.55 3.20 0.05
N PRO A 380 17.08 2.39 -0.89
CA PRO A 380 18.15 2.89 -1.74
C PRO A 380 17.65 4.17 -2.38
N MET A 381 18.36 5.28 -2.19
CA MET A 381 18.15 6.48 -3.00
C MET A 381 18.46 6.10 -4.45
N ALA A 382 17.42 5.74 -5.18
CA ALA A 382 17.50 5.59 -6.62
C ALA A 382 17.63 6.99 -7.23
N TYR A 383 18.53 7.05 -8.21
CA TYR A 383 18.84 8.15 -9.12
C TYR A 383 19.96 9.12 -8.69
N PRO A 384 21.05 9.22 -9.50
CA PRO A 384 21.99 10.33 -9.37
C PRO A 384 21.28 11.65 -9.61
N THR A 385 21.81 12.72 -9.01
CA THR A 385 21.40 14.08 -9.39
C THR A 385 21.86 14.42 -10.81
N THR A 386 22.95 13.84 -11.32
CA THR A 386 23.42 14.02 -12.71
C THR A 386 24.41 12.92 -13.11
N ILE A 387 24.29 12.41 -14.35
CA ILE A 387 25.35 11.62 -15.02
C ILE A 387 25.96 12.47 -16.13
N VAL A 388 27.29 12.51 -16.20
CA VAL A 388 28.03 13.24 -17.23
C VAL A 388 28.82 12.24 -18.07
N VAL A 389 28.61 12.28 -19.39
CA VAL A 389 29.32 11.44 -20.34
C VAL A 389 30.10 12.31 -21.31
N GLN A 390 31.35 11.93 -21.56
CA GLN A 390 32.22 12.62 -22.50
C GLN A 390 32.91 11.60 -23.40
N ALA A 391 32.74 11.76 -24.70
CA ALA A 391 33.42 10.98 -25.73
C ALA A 391 34.64 11.76 -26.25
N ASN A 392 35.83 11.15 -26.17
CA ASN A 392 37.11 11.74 -26.59
C ASN A 392 37.91 10.75 -27.46
N GLY A 393 39.02 11.19 -28.06
CA GLY A 393 39.93 10.30 -28.79
C GLY A 393 39.30 9.58 -30.01
N GLY A 394 38.28 10.22 -30.62
CA GLY A 394 37.53 9.71 -31.77
C GLY A 394 36.27 8.89 -31.43
N ALA A 395 35.94 8.72 -30.16
CA ALA A 395 34.70 8.10 -29.71
C ALA A 395 33.46 8.94 -30.08
N ALA A 396 32.29 8.29 -30.21
CA ALA A 396 31.01 8.95 -30.47
C ALA A 396 30.06 8.78 -29.28
N LEU A 397 29.29 9.82 -28.95
CA LEU A 397 28.19 9.72 -28.00
C LEU A 397 27.10 8.80 -28.57
N VAL A 398 26.50 8.00 -27.71
CA VAL A 398 25.39 7.10 -28.06
C VAL A 398 24.16 7.54 -27.28
N ASN A 399 23.05 7.76 -27.97
CA ASN A 399 21.76 8.05 -27.35
C ASN A 399 21.05 6.73 -27.01
N GLY A 400 20.83 6.46 -25.72
CA GLY A 400 19.92 5.40 -25.27
C GLY A 400 18.46 5.83 -25.44
N SER A 401 17.55 4.89 -25.72
CA SER A 401 16.11 5.16 -25.85
C SER A 401 15.46 5.67 -24.57
N ASP A 402 16.10 5.46 -23.41
CA ASP A 402 15.62 5.83 -22.09
C ASP A 402 16.69 6.65 -21.34
N TYR A 403 16.78 7.94 -21.68
CA TYR A 403 17.35 9.06 -20.89
C TYR A 403 18.81 9.02 -20.36
N LEU A 404 19.67 8.07 -20.70
CA LEU A 404 21.10 8.14 -20.36
C LEU A 404 22.01 8.03 -21.60
N GLU A 405 22.79 9.09 -21.86
CA GLU A 405 23.82 9.12 -22.92
C GLU A 405 25.01 8.23 -22.52
N GLY A 406 25.50 7.40 -23.45
CA GLY A 406 26.74 6.60 -23.31
C GLY A 406 27.80 7.03 -24.33
N PHE A 407 28.91 6.30 -24.43
CA PHE A 407 29.86 6.48 -25.52
C PHE A 407 30.21 5.16 -26.22
N SER A 408 30.50 5.24 -27.50
CA SER A 408 30.97 4.15 -28.35
C SER A 408 32.35 4.47 -28.90
N VAL A 409 33.20 3.45 -28.95
CA VAL A 409 34.52 3.53 -29.56
C VAL A 409 34.57 2.50 -30.68
N GLY A 410 34.61 3.00 -31.92
CA GLY A 410 34.66 2.16 -33.12
C GLY A 410 35.97 1.40 -33.28
N ASP A 411 35.98 0.47 -34.24
CA ASP A 411 37.17 -0.28 -34.63
C ASP A 411 38.32 0.68 -35.00
N SER A 412 39.53 0.41 -34.49
CA SER A 412 40.73 1.23 -34.72
C SER A 412 40.69 2.67 -34.17
N VAL A 413 39.68 3.04 -33.39
CA VAL A 413 39.61 4.32 -32.67
C VAL A 413 40.22 4.17 -31.28
N THR A 414 40.89 5.23 -30.78
CA THR A 414 41.54 5.18 -29.46
C THR A 414 40.53 5.29 -28.32
N GLY A 415 39.55 6.20 -28.40
CA GLY A 415 38.63 6.48 -27.31
C GLY A 415 39.30 7.12 -26.08
N PHE A 416 40.57 7.51 -26.17
CA PHE A 416 41.36 8.00 -25.04
C PHE A 416 40.68 9.16 -24.32
N GLN A 417 40.64 9.08 -22.98
CA GLN A 417 39.95 10.02 -22.09
C GLN A 417 38.43 10.05 -22.20
N SER A 418 37.79 9.14 -22.93
CA SER A 418 36.34 8.99 -22.86
C SER A 418 35.95 8.53 -21.45
N LEU A 419 34.91 9.15 -20.88
CA LEU A 419 34.53 8.94 -19.49
C LEU A 419 33.01 8.98 -19.27
N VAL A 420 32.60 8.26 -18.24
CA VAL A 420 31.27 8.34 -17.63
C VAL A 420 31.46 8.72 -16.17
N THR A 421 30.77 9.77 -15.71
CA THR A 421 30.82 10.25 -14.33
C THR A 421 29.44 10.26 -13.72
N ALA A 422 29.27 9.56 -12.61
CA ALA A 422 28.11 9.71 -11.74
C ALA A 422 28.40 10.76 -10.66
N VAL A 423 27.57 11.80 -10.58
CA VAL A 423 27.64 12.81 -9.52
C VAL A 423 26.60 12.46 -8.46
N ASN A 424 27.09 11.97 -7.32
CA ASN A 424 26.28 11.77 -6.12
C ASN A 424 26.33 13.04 -5.29
N THR A 425 25.29 13.86 -5.38
CA THR A 425 25.17 15.06 -4.54
C THR A 425 24.72 14.63 -3.15
N LEU A 426 25.57 14.89 -2.15
CA LEU A 426 25.21 14.71 -0.76
C LEU A 426 24.65 16.03 -0.27
N SER A 427 23.44 16.01 0.27
CA SER A 427 22.95 17.17 1.01
C SER A 427 23.89 17.44 2.19
N HIS A 428 24.03 18.69 2.62
CA HIS A 428 24.90 19.05 3.74
C HIS A 428 24.56 18.25 5.02
N GLY A 429 23.26 17.98 5.25
CA GLY A 429 22.80 17.13 6.35
C GLY A 429 23.17 15.65 6.18
N THR A 430 23.05 15.11 4.96
CA THR A 430 23.48 13.74 4.65
C THR A 430 24.98 13.57 4.85
N ALA A 431 25.79 14.53 4.42
CA ALA A 431 27.24 14.49 4.61
C ALA A 431 27.60 14.48 6.11
N GLN A 432 27.04 15.38 6.90
CA GLN A 432 27.25 15.47 8.36
C GLN A 432 26.82 14.20 9.11
N ASN A 433 25.66 13.63 8.77
CA ASN A 433 25.15 12.39 9.39
C ASN A 433 26.00 11.15 9.09
N LEU A 434 26.81 11.24 8.03
CA LEU A 434 27.73 10.21 7.59
C LEU A 434 29.19 10.55 7.94
N ALA A 435 29.43 11.65 8.66
CA ALA A 435 30.76 12.05 9.08
C ALA A 435 31.43 10.94 9.93
N GLY A 436 32.66 10.59 9.57
CA GLY A 436 33.41 9.49 10.16
C GLY A 436 32.96 8.09 9.73
N LYS A 437 31.87 7.94 8.97
CA LYS A 437 31.39 6.64 8.47
C LYS A 437 32.01 6.32 7.12
N THR A 438 32.27 5.04 6.89
CA THR A 438 32.68 4.53 5.58
C THR A 438 31.45 4.36 4.70
N VAL A 439 31.42 5.05 3.56
CA VAL A 439 30.31 5.02 2.60
C VAL A 439 30.81 4.45 1.27
N ARG A 440 30.14 3.42 0.76
CA ARG A 440 30.46 2.84 -0.54
C ARG A 440 29.60 3.47 -1.62
N PHE A 441 30.23 4.02 -2.65
CA PHE A 441 29.57 4.58 -3.84
C PHE A 441 29.66 3.60 -5.01
N PHE A 442 28.63 3.57 -5.85
CA PHE A 442 28.48 2.66 -6.99
C PHE A 442 28.14 3.41 -8.27
N LEU A 443 28.65 2.89 -9.39
CA LEU A 443 28.26 3.26 -10.74
C LEU A 443 28.17 1.97 -11.57
N GLU A 444 26.95 1.64 -11.97
CA GLU A 444 26.65 0.50 -12.83
C GLU A 444 26.74 0.92 -14.30
N LEU A 445 27.42 0.10 -15.09
CA LEU A 445 27.66 0.30 -16.51
C LEU A 445 27.15 -0.91 -17.30
N GLU A 446 26.47 -0.62 -18.39
CA GLU A 446 26.27 -1.56 -19.48
C GLU A 446 27.40 -1.40 -20.49
N THR A 447 27.99 -2.51 -20.93
CA THR A 447 29.12 -2.54 -21.86
C THR A 447 28.88 -3.54 -22.97
N SER A 448 29.55 -3.40 -24.11
CA SER A 448 29.69 -4.53 -25.04
C SER A 448 30.58 -5.62 -24.42
N ALA A 449 30.50 -6.85 -24.94
CA ALA A 449 31.29 -7.99 -24.46
C ALA A 449 32.79 -7.66 -24.38
N ASP A 450 33.42 -7.99 -23.24
CA ASP A 450 34.87 -7.86 -22.97
C ASP A 450 35.47 -6.44 -23.09
N ALA A 451 34.63 -5.40 -23.16
CA ALA A 451 35.06 -4.01 -23.35
C ALA A 451 36.10 -3.55 -22.31
N LEU A 452 35.91 -3.94 -21.05
CA LEU A 452 36.80 -3.56 -19.95
C LEU A 452 38.13 -4.31 -19.94
N MET A 453 38.19 -5.53 -20.47
CA MET A 453 39.40 -6.35 -20.49
C MET A 453 40.36 -5.98 -21.64
N GLN A 454 39.84 -5.49 -22.76
CA GLN A 454 40.65 -5.26 -23.96
C GLN A 454 41.33 -3.89 -24.04
N ARG A 455 40.76 -2.83 -23.42
CA ARG A 455 41.13 -1.43 -23.74
C ARG A 455 41.64 -0.58 -22.58
N GLY A 456 41.75 -1.15 -21.37
CA GLY A 456 42.32 -0.48 -20.20
C GLY A 456 41.46 0.69 -19.71
N TYR A 457 40.60 0.39 -18.73
CA TYR A 457 39.77 1.36 -18.06
C TYR A 457 40.24 1.54 -16.62
N ALA A 458 40.22 2.78 -16.14
CA ALA A 458 40.37 3.09 -14.73
C ALA A 458 39.10 3.77 -14.23
N ALA A 459 38.76 3.55 -12.97
CA ALA A 459 37.84 4.44 -12.31
C ALA A 459 38.58 5.35 -11.32
N SER A 460 37.99 6.49 -10.99
CA SER A 460 38.52 7.47 -10.06
C SER A 460 37.36 8.11 -9.30
N VAL A 461 37.63 8.61 -8.10
CA VAL A 461 36.64 9.39 -7.34
C VAL A 461 37.18 10.79 -7.10
N THR A 462 36.31 11.79 -7.13
CA THR A 462 36.62 13.14 -6.65
C THR A 462 35.49 13.62 -5.75
N SER A 463 35.83 14.29 -4.65
CA SER A 463 34.84 14.97 -3.81
C SER A 463 34.99 16.49 -3.91
N GLN A 464 33.87 17.20 -3.79
CA GLN A 464 33.85 18.66 -3.67
C GLN A 464 33.38 19.02 -2.26
N ILE A 465 34.12 19.88 -1.56
CA ILE A 465 33.80 20.31 -0.19
C ILE A 465 33.05 21.66 -0.24
N THR A 466 32.08 21.86 0.66
CA THR A 466 31.15 23.01 0.69
C THR A 466 31.83 24.40 0.80
N SER A 467 33.13 24.48 1.12
CA SER A 467 33.86 25.75 1.34
C SER A 467 34.45 26.40 0.07
N GLY A 468 34.04 25.98 -1.13
CA GLY A 468 34.44 26.63 -2.38
C GLY A 468 35.91 26.40 -2.80
N MET A 469 36.66 25.58 -2.07
CA MET A 469 37.96 25.07 -2.52
C MET A 469 37.80 23.66 -3.07
N ALA A 470 38.34 23.42 -4.27
CA ALA A 470 38.52 22.09 -4.84
C ALA A 470 39.50 21.28 -3.96
N GLY A 471 39.00 20.67 -2.90
CA GLY A 471 39.76 19.73 -2.09
C GLY A 471 39.65 18.34 -2.72
N SER A 472 40.65 17.92 -3.47
CA SER A 472 40.77 16.51 -3.88
C SER A 472 40.93 15.66 -2.62
N LEU A 473 39.91 14.87 -2.26
CA LEU A 473 40.21 13.58 -1.66
C LEU A 473 41.05 12.82 -2.70
N GLY A 474 42.21 12.32 -2.29
CA GLY A 474 43.23 11.78 -3.21
C GLY A 474 42.69 10.63 -4.07
N VAL A 475 43.44 10.29 -5.13
CA VAL A 475 43.21 9.08 -5.92
C VAL A 475 43.24 7.87 -4.98
N PHE A 476 42.07 7.31 -4.67
CA PHE A 476 41.97 6.11 -3.84
C PHE A 476 42.46 4.90 -4.63
N THR A 477 43.42 4.17 -4.08
CA THR A 477 44.02 2.97 -4.70
C THR A 477 43.19 1.69 -4.51
N ASP A 478 42.10 1.73 -3.74
CA ASP A 478 41.17 0.61 -3.51
C ASP A 478 39.86 0.72 -4.30
N LEU A 479 39.93 1.37 -5.46
CA LEU A 479 38.80 1.44 -6.36
C LEU A 479 38.69 0.16 -7.20
N LYS A 480 37.50 -0.46 -7.19
CA LYS A 480 37.22 -1.71 -7.91
C LYS A 480 36.32 -1.44 -9.09
N LEU A 481 36.87 -1.57 -10.29
CA LEU A 481 36.09 -1.71 -11.53
C LEU A 481 36.00 -3.21 -11.84
N THR A 482 34.84 -3.79 -11.55
CA THR A 482 34.62 -5.24 -11.68
C THR A 482 33.69 -5.50 -12.85
N GLN A 483 34.10 -6.34 -13.79
CA GLN A 483 33.19 -6.88 -14.78
C GLN A 483 32.29 -7.90 -14.08
N ILE A 484 30.98 -7.67 -14.09
CA ILE A 484 29.98 -8.51 -13.42
C ILE A 484 29.46 -9.57 -14.39
N THR A 485 29.16 -9.17 -15.62
CA THR A 485 28.77 -10.05 -16.73
C THR A 485 29.58 -9.67 -17.98
N PRO A 486 29.53 -10.45 -19.07
CA PRO A 486 30.20 -10.06 -20.32
C PRO A 486 29.81 -8.64 -20.76
N THR A 487 28.58 -8.22 -20.51
CA THR A 487 28.02 -6.92 -20.93
C THR A 487 27.72 -5.96 -19.77
N ARG A 488 28.16 -6.25 -18.54
CA ARG A 488 27.95 -5.35 -17.39
C ARG A 488 29.18 -5.22 -16.52
N ALA A 489 29.31 -4.03 -15.95
CA ALA A 489 30.36 -3.73 -15.01
C ALA A 489 29.90 -2.80 -13.90
N LEU A 490 30.62 -2.87 -12.78
CA LEU A 490 30.37 -2.04 -11.62
C LEU A 490 31.67 -1.41 -11.15
N ALA A 491 31.67 -0.08 -11.13
CA ALA A 491 32.66 0.69 -10.41
C ALA A 491 32.17 0.90 -8.98
N SER A 492 33.05 0.66 -8.01
CA SER A 492 32.76 0.91 -6.60
C SER A 492 33.97 1.49 -5.87
N VAL A 493 33.70 2.33 -4.87
CA VAL A 493 34.72 2.93 -4.01
C VAL A 493 34.18 3.16 -2.60
N ASP A 494 35.02 2.88 -1.60
CA ASP A 494 34.76 3.19 -0.21
C ASP A 494 35.36 4.55 0.14
N VAL A 495 34.54 5.44 0.66
CA VAL A 495 34.93 6.79 1.06
C VAL A 495 34.52 6.99 2.50
N VAL A 496 35.49 7.28 3.37
CA VAL A 496 35.20 7.79 4.72
C VAL A 496 34.78 9.25 4.57
N LEU A 497 33.52 9.56 4.86
CA LEU A 497 33.03 10.93 4.71
C LEU A 497 33.49 11.78 5.90
N THR A 498 33.89 13.01 5.63
CA THR A 498 34.38 13.98 6.62
C THR A 498 33.27 14.87 7.17
N GLY A 499 32.06 14.77 6.62
CA GLY A 499 30.93 15.61 7.01
C GLY A 499 30.79 16.89 6.18
N ARG A 500 31.68 17.10 5.21
CA ARG A 500 31.78 18.35 4.45
C ARG A 500 31.65 18.16 2.94
N GLU A 501 31.45 16.93 2.50
CA GLU A 501 31.27 16.57 1.09
C GLU A 501 29.94 17.11 0.56
N ALA A 502 29.98 17.82 -0.56
CA ALA A 502 28.79 18.29 -1.29
C ALA A 502 28.52 17.43 -2.53
N ASN A 503 29.57 17.04 -3.26
CA ASN A 503 29.47 16.17 -4.44
C ASN A 503 30.52 15.07 -4.33
N VAL A 504 30.12 13.82 -4.47
CA VAL A 504 31.02 12.67 -4.65
C VAL A 504 30.86 12.15 -6.07
N ARG A 505 31.89 12.33 -6.88
CA ARG A 505 31.90 12.00 -8.30
C ARG A 505 32.65 10.70 -8.52
N LEU A 506 31.97 9.67 -8.98
CA LEU A 506 32.59 8.42 -9.40
C LEU A 506 32.71 8.41 -10.92
N THR A 507 33.94 8.35 -11.41
CA THR A 507 34.27 8.47 -12.84
C THR A 507 34.87 7.17 -13.33
N VAL A 508 34.35 6.58 -14.40
CA VAL A 508 35.02 5.53 -15.17
C VAL A 508 35.56 6.15 -16.45
N GLN A 509 36.86 6.03 -16.68
CA GLN A 509 37.57 6.67 -17.79
C GLN A 509 38.48 5.68 -18.51
N GLN A 510 38.49 5.75 -19.84
CA GLN A 510 39.49 5.05 -20.65
C GLN A 510 40.85 5.76 -20.52
N ASN A 511 41.86 5.07 -19.99
CA ASN A 511 43.14 5.67 -19.61
C ASN A 511 44.31 5.29 -20.54
N THR A 512 44.06 4.57 -21.64
CA THR A 512 45.10 4.17 -22.59
C THR A 512 44.92 4.81 -23.96
N ASN A 513 46.05 5.18 -24.59
CA ASN A 513 46.10 5.73 -25.95
C ASN A 513 46.01 4.65 -27.05
N ASN A 514 45.72 3.40 -26.70
CA ASN A 514 45.83 2.28 -27.62
C ASN A 514 44.59 2.19 -28.53
N ALA A 515 44.77 2.46 -29.83
CA ALA A 515 43.83 2.01 -30.84
C ALA A 515 43.88 0.48 -30.88
N GLY A 516 42.89 -0.19 -30.30
CA GLY A 516 42.78 -1.64 -30.30
C GLY A 516 42.39 -2.16 -31.69
N THR A 517 42.98 -3.30 -32.08
CA THR A 517 42.66 -4.06 -33.30
C THR A 517 41.42 -4.96 -33.14
N GLY A 518 40.49 -4.61 -32.24
CA GLY A 518 39.31 -5.41 -31.89
C GLY A 518 37.99 -4.66 -32.14
N ALA A 519 36.87 -5.38 -32.04
CA ALA A 519 35.52 -4.92 -32.35
C ALA A 519 35.10 -3.66 -31.55
N ALA A 520 34.15 -2.92 -32.13
CA ALA A 520 33.59 -1.71 -31.57
C ALA A 520 32.97 -2.03 -30.21
N HIS A 521 33.14 -1.12 -29.26
CA HIS A 521 32.61 -1.29 -27.92
C HIS A 521 31.85 -0.06 -27.45
N THR A 522 30.86 -0.32 -26.61
CA THR A 522 29.98 0.68 -26.01
C THR A 522 30.10 0.63 -24.50
N ILE A 523 29.99 1.78 -23.86
CA ILE A 523 29.83 1.93 -22.41
C ILE A 523 28.71 2.93 -22.17
N THR A 524 27.67 2.48 -21.46
CA THR A 524 26.50 3.29 -21.13
C THR A 524 26.24 3.20 -19.63
N PRO A 525 26.06 4.32 -18.92
CA PRO A 525 25.65 4.30 -17.52
C PRO A 525 24.23 3.76 -17.37
N ARG A 526 24.00 2.91 -16.37
CA ARG A 526 22.65 2.44 -16.00
C ARG A 526 22.14 3.08 -14.73
N SER A 527 22.96 3.06 -13.69
CA SER A 527 22.56 3.51 -12.36
C SER A 527 23.76 3.95 -11.53
N SER A 528 23.51 4.75 -10.49
CA SER A 528 24.49 5.04 -9.45
C SER A 528 23.79 5.22 -8.11
N PHE A 529 24.41 4.76 -7.04
CA PHE A 529 23.86 4.81 -5.69
C PHE A 529 24.99 4.73 -4.66
N TYR A 530 24.68 4.92 -3.38
CA TYR A 530 25.65 4.76 -2.30
C TYR A 530 25.04 4.10 -1.07
N THR A 531 25.89 3.58 -0.18
CA THR A 531 25.49 2.93 1.07
C THR A 531 26.47 3.23 2.21
N VAL A 532 26.06 3.00 3.46
CA VAL A 532 26.94 3.10 4.64
C VAL A 532 27.41 1.71 5.05
N ILE A 533 28.72 1.50 5.13
CA ILE A 533 29.31 0.23 5.56
C ILE A 533 29.26 0.20 7.10
N GLY A 534 28.36 -0.63 7.66
CA GLY A 534 28.25 -0.87 9.10
C GLY A 534 26.82 -0.97 9.67
N ALA A 535 25.78 -0.60 8.90
CA ALA A 535 24.39 -0.92 9.21
C ALA A 535 23.99 -2.21 8.47
N ASN A 536 23.23 -3.09 9.11
CA ASN A 536 22.84 -4.41 8.60
C ASN A 536 22.09 -4.41 7.23
N GLY A 537 21.81 -3.25 6.63
CA GLY A 537 21.06 -3.11 5.38
C GLY A 537 21.83 -3.35 4.07
N PHE A 538 23.16 -3.50 4.08
CA PHE A 538 23.89 -3.69 2.81
C PHE A 538 23.74 -5.09 2.19
N SER A 539 23.36 -6.09 3.01
CA SER A 539 22.96 -7.40 2.49
C SER A 539 21.63 -7.30 1.72
N GLU A 540 20.69 -6.51 2.25
CA GLU A 540 19.26 -6.58 1.95
C GLU A 540 18.88 -5.82 0.68
N VAL A 541 19.48 -4.65 0.46
CA VAL A 541 19.25 -3.82 -0.73
C VAL A 541 19.88 -4.45 -1.98
N ILE A 542 21.07 -5.03 -1.85
CA ILE A 542 21.65 -5.86 -2.91
C ILE A 542 20.80 -7.13 -3.10
N GLN A 543 20.30 -7.74 -2.02
CA GLN A 543 19.45 -8.92 -2.11
C GLN A 543 18.14 -8.64 -2.85
N GLN A 544 17.53 -7.45 -2.70
CA GLN A 544 16.32 -7.04 -3.42
C GLN A 544 16.62 -6.67 -4.88
N ALA A 545 17.63 -5.83 -5.15
CA ALA A 545 17.98 -5.46 -6.54
C ALA A 545 18.50 -6.65 -7.37
N VAL A 546 19.16 -7.63 -6.72
CA VAL A 546 19.56 -8.91 -7.31
C VAL A 546 18.40 -9.93 -7.28
N ALA A 547 17.40 -9.75 -6.40
CA ALA A 547 16.11 -10.45 -6.44
C ALA A 547 15.38 -10.20 -7.76
N ASP A 548 15.54 -9.03 -8.35
CA ASP A 548 14.78 -8.64 -9.54
C ASP A 548 15.52 -8.91 -10.87
N THR A 549 16.85 -9.11 -10.85
CA THR A 549 17.63 -9.46 -12.07
C THR A 549 18.80 -10.41 -11.76
N PRO A 550 18.55 -11.72 -11.62
CA PRO A 550 19.60 -12.69 -11.31
C PRO A 550 20.45 -13.06 -12.54
N ASP A 551 21.75 -13.31 -12.34
CA ASP A 551 22.55 -13.99 -13.35
C ASP A 551 22.27 -15.50 -13.30
N TYR A 552 21.63 -15.99 -14.35
CA TYR A 552 21.39 -17.42 -14.50
C TYR A 552 22.62 -18.12 -15.04
N ILE A 553 23.22 -18.96 -14.20
CA ILE A 553 24.34 -19.80 -14.64
C ILE A 553 23.88 -20.94 -15.56
N ARG A 554 22.58 -21.26 -15.50
CA ARG A 554 21.92 -22.23 -16.35
C ARG A 554 20.43 -21.87 -16.44
N THR A 555 19.90 -21.97 -17.64
CA THR A 555 18.45 -22.07 -17.87
C THR A 555 18.15 -23.49 -18.29
N VAL A 556 17.15 -24.11 -17.65
CA VAL A 556 16.63 -25.44 -17.96
C VAL A 556 15.20 -25.27 -18.45
N VAL A 557 14.93 -25.68 -19.68
CA VAL A 557 13.60 -25.54 -20.29
C VAL A 557 12.78 -26.79 -20.01
N ILE A 558 11.57 -26.63 -19.49
CA ILE A 558 10.67 -27.72 -19.12
C ILE A 558 9.39 -27.62 -19.95
N ASN A 559 9.20 -28.56 -20.87
CA ASN A 559 8.00 -28.65 -21.71
C ASN A 559 7.36 -30.04 -21.55
N PRO A 560 6.08 -30.13 -21.16
CA PRO A 560 5.42 -31.41 -20.90
C PRO A 560 5.25 -32.25 -22.17
N ASP A 561 5.29 -31.63 -23.35
CA ASP A 561 5.22 -32.29 -24.66
C ASP A 561 6.54 -32.95 -25.09
N GLY A 562 7.60 -32.80 -24.31
CA GLY A 562 8.93 -33.36 -24.57
C GLY A 562 9.82 -32.52 -25.48
N SER A 563 9.42 -31.29 -25.84
CA SER A 563 10.23 -30.39 -26.67
C SER A 563 11.31 -29.61 -25.89
N GLY A 564 11.29 -29.66 -24.56
CA GLY A 564 12.26 -29.02 -23.66
C GLY A 564 13.41 -29.95 -23.23
N ASP A 565 14.28 -29.46 -22.35
CA ASP A 565 15.35 -30.26 -21.74
C ASP A 565 14.81 -31.39 -20.86
N TYR A 566 13.65 -31.15 -20.22
CA TYR A 566 12.92 -32.09 -19.38
C TYR A 566 11.41 -31.97 -19.61
N THR A 567 10.67 -33.02 -19.28
CA THR A 567 9.19 -33.02 -19.31
C THR A 567 8.57 -32.61 -17.98
N THR A 568 9.29 -32.74 -16.86
CA THR A 568 8.81 -32.37 -15.53
C THR A 568 9.88 -31.61 -14.73
N LEU A 569 9.43 -30.75 -13.81
CA LEU A 569 10.31 -30.02 -12.89
C LEU A 569 11.04 -30.97 -11.94
N LYS A 570 10.37 -32.03 -11.46
CA LYS A 570 10.98 -33.02 -10.56
C LYS A 570 12.14 -33.73 -11.24
N GLY A 571 11.95 -34.18 -12.49
CA GLY A 571 13.01 -34.76 -13.31
C GLY A 571 14.16 -33.79 -13.59
N ALA A 572 13.87 -32.51 -13.77
CA ALA A 572 14.89 -31.48 -13.96
C ALA A 572 15.74 -31.24 -12.70
N ILE A 573 15.10 -31.18 -11.52
CA ILE A 573 15.78 -31.03 -10.23
C ILE A 573 16.63 -32.27 -9.93
N ASP A 574 16.08 -33.47 -10.07
CA ASP A 574 16.79 -34.73 -9.81
C ASP A 574 17.96 -34.94 -10.79
N GLY A 575 17.73 -34.64 -12.08
CA GLY A 575 18.71 -34.80 -13.15
C GLY A 575 19.90 -33.82 -13.05
N LEU A 576 19.73 -32.72 -12.32
CA LEU A 576 20.80 -31.78 -11.98
C LEU A 576 21.63 -32.20 -10.76
N GLY A 577 21.20 -33.26 -10.06
CA GLY A 577 21.78 -33.74 -8.81
C GLY A 577 21.22 -32.99 -7.61
N VAL A 578 20.68 -33.72 -6.64
CA VAL A 578 20.16 -33.19 -5.36
C VAL A 578 21.31 -32.57 -4.58
N LEU A 579 21.24 -31.26 -4.32
CA LEU A 579 22.26 -30.56 -3.57
C LEU A 579 21.67 -29.92 -2.33
N GLY A 580 21.21 -30.80 -1.44
CA GLY A 580 21.42 -30.57 -0.02
C GLY A 580 22.91 -30.45 0.22
N GLN A 581 23.36 -29.27 0.64
CA GLN A 581 24.70 -28.98 1.17
C GLN A 581 25.89 -29.42 0.28
N GLY A 582 26.25 -28.56 -0.69
CA GLY A 582 27.59 -28.53 -1.27
C GLY A 582 27.71 -29.18 -2.65
N VAL A 583 27.48 -28.39 -3.70
CA VAL A 583 27.93 -28.74 -5.06
C VAL A 583 29.37 -28.32 -5.21
N GLY A 584 30.26 -29.30 -5.19
CA GLY A 584 31.56 -29.16 -5.82
C GLY A 584 31.38 -29.00 -7.33
N GLY A 585 31.37 -27.77 -7.84
CA GLY A 585 31.60 -27.51 -9.27
C GLY A 585 30.96 -26.27 -9.89
N MET A 586 29.74 -25.86 -9.50
CA MET A 586 28.99 -24.82 -10.25
C MET A 586 28.94 -23.42 -9.60
N GLY A 587 29.23 -23.28 -8.30
CA GLY A 587 29.31 -21.99 -7.64
C GLY A 587 27.98 -21.21 -7.55
N VAL A 588 26.84 -21.92 -7.44
CA VAL A 588 25.52 -21.32 -7.19
C VAL A 588 25.51 -20.56 -5.86
N ASN A 589 24.91 -19.37 -5.86
CA ASN A 589 24.77 -18.52 -4.68
C ASN A 589 23.69 -17.46 -4.95
N LYS A 590 23.49 -16.52 -4.03
CA LYS A 590 22.49 -15.45 -4.17
C LYS A 590 22.57 -14.65 -5.49
N TYR A 591 23.75 -14.59 -6.12
CA TYR A 591 24.01 -13.92 -7.41
C TYR A 591 23.99 -14.86 -8.62
N ARG A 592 24.20 -16.17 -8.42
CA ARG A 592 24.39 -17.17 -9.47
C ARG A 592 23.34 -18.26 -9.32
N ARG A 593 22.23 -18.13 -10.04
CA ARG A 593 21.01 -18.94 -9.83
C ARG A 593 20.77 -19.90 -11.00
N VAL A 594 19.92 -20.90 -10.79
CA VAL A 594 19.43 -21.77 -11.86
C VAL A 594 18.00 -21.38 -12.19
N LYS A 595 17.72 -21.07 -13.46
CA LYS A 595 16.36 -20.84 -13.96
C LYS A 595 15.78 -22.16 -14.44
N TYR A 596 14.66 -22.56 -13.88
CA TYR A 596 13.76 -23.56 -14.43
C TYR A 596 12.66 -22.81 -15.17
N GLU A 597 12.77 -22.78 -16.48
CA GLU A 597 11.81 -22.14 -17.38
C GLU A 597 10.72 -23.15 -17.73
N VAL A 598 9.52 -22.94 -17.20
CA VAL A 598 8.40 -23.89 -17.27
C VAL A 598 7.37 -23.35 -18.25
N HIS A 599 7.11 -24.08 -19.33
CA HIS A 599 6.13 -23.64 -20.34
C HIS A 599 4.71 -24.11 -19.97
N GLU A 600 3.71 -23.61 -20.69
CA GLU A 600 2.30 -23.97 -20.47
C GLU A 600 2.09 -25.50 -20.49
N GLY A 601 1.39 -26.00 -19.48
CA GLY A 601 1.32 -27.42 -19.17
C GLY A 601 0.63 -27.71 -17.84
N ILE A 602 0.14 -28.95 -17.71
CA ILE A 602 -0.31 -29.50 -16.43
C ILE A 602 0.79 -30.42 -15.91
N TYR A 603 1.32 -30.10 -14.73
CA TYR A 603 2.38 -30.83 -14.03
C TYR A 603 1.79 -31.48 -12.77
N SER A 604 1.61 -32.80 -12.80
CA SER A 604 0.90 -33.53 -11.75
C SER A 604 1.80 -34.24 -10.73
N ASP A 605 3.13 -34.08 -10.82
CA ASP A 605 3.99 -34.57 -9.73
C ASP A 605 3.70 -33.77 -8.46
N ILE A 606 3.98 -34.38 -7.32
CA ILE A 606 3.88 -33.79 -5.98
C ILE A 606 5.25 -33.83 -5.29
N GLU A 607 5.36 -33.11 -4.18
CA GLU A 607 6.59 -32.97 -3.40
C GLU A 607 7.76 -32.46 -4.24
N TYR A 608 7.60 -31.26 -4.84
CA TYR A 608 8.72 -30.54 -5.44
C TYR A 608 9.60 -29.94 -4.35
N PHE A 609 10.69 -30.60 -4.01
CA PHE A 609 11.70 -30.10 -3.08
C PHE A 609 12.64 -29.12 -3.79
N LEU A 610 12.43 -27.82 -3.57
CA LEU A 610 13.17 -26.79 -4.30
C LEU A 610 14.55 -26.55 -3.67
N PRO A 611 15.63 -26.63 -4.47
CA PRO A 611 16.98 -26.37 -3.95
C PRO A 611 17.24 -24.88 -3.78
N ALA A 612 18.21 -24.53 -2.93
CA ALA A 612 18.63 -23.15 -2.76
C ALA A 612 19.07 -22.50 -4.08
N TYR A 613 18.66 -21.26 -4.26
CA TYR A 613 18.96 -20.41 -5.41
C TYR A 613 18.36 -20.91 -6.75
N ALA A 614 17.24 -21.64 -6.68
CA ALA A 614 16.41 -21.99 -7.83
C ALA A 614 15.31 -20.95 -8.09
N ASP A 615 15.11 -20.62 -9.37
CA ASP A 615 14.00 -19.80 -9.84
C ASP A 615 13.11 -20.63 -10.76
N ILE A 616 11.83 -20.71 -10.43
CA ILE A 616 10.82 -21.44 -11.21
C ILE A 616 9.98 -20.36 -11.89
N VAL A 617 10.09 -20.28 -13.21
CA VAL A 617 9.56 -19.18 -14.01
C VAL A 617 8.62 -19.74 -15.07
N GLY A 618 7.32 -19.48 -14.91
CA GLY A 618 6.31 -19.83 -15.89
C GLY A 618 6.38 -18.95 -17.14
N VAL A 619 6.28 -19.56 -18.32
CA VAL A 619 6.27 -18.89 -19.62
C VAL A 619 4.89 -19.00 -20.23
N GLY A 620 4.33 -17.85 -20.62
CA GLY A 620 2.97 -17.75 -21.12
C GLY A 620 2.01 -17.29 -20.03
N ARG A 621 0.77 -17.74 -20.12
CA ARG A 621 -0.28 -17.40 -19.16
C ARG A 621 -0.08 -18.17 -17.85
N MET A 622 -0.13 -17.45 -16.73
CA MET A 622 0.03 -18.02 -15.38
C MET A 622 -0.91 -19.22 -15.16
N GLU A 623 -2.16 -19.10 -15.56
CA GLU A 623 -3.20 -20.14 -15.37
C GLU A 623 -2.92 -21.42 -16.15
N ASN A 624 -2.12 -21.33 -17.22
CA ASN A 624 -1.77 -22.45 -18.08
C ASN A 624 -0.48 -23.15 -17.64
N THR A 625 0.35 -22.54 -16.79
CA THR A 625 1.53 -23.19 -16.20
C THR A 625 1.15 -23.74 -14.83
N TRP A 626 0.50 -24.91 -14.82
CA TRP A 626 -0.25 -25.42 -13.68
C TRP A 626 0.39 -26.63 -13.02
N PHE A 627 0.91 -26.44 -11.81
CA PHE A 627 1.31 -27.50 -10.89
C PHE A 627 0.11 -27.97 -10.08
N LYS A 628 -0.35 -29.19 -10.37
CA LYS A 628 -1.63 -29.75 -9.90
C LYS A 628 -1.39 -30.91 -8.95
N GLY A 629 -1.22 -30.63 -7.66
CA GLY A 629 -0.93 -31.65 -6.64
C GLY A 629 -2.19 -32.22 -6.00
N TYR A 630 -2.82 -33.20 -6.65
CA TYR A 630 -4.08 -33.79 -6.18
C TYR A 630 -3.87 -35.22 -5.71
N GLN A 631 -4.47 -35.56 -4.57
CA GLN A 631 -4.59 -36.94 -4.11
C GLN A 631 -6.05 -37.41 -4.15
N ALA A 632 -6.25 -38.72 -4.25
CA ALA A 632 -7.58 -39.31 -4.24
C ALA A 632 -8.24 -39.16 -2.86
N ALA A 633 -9.57 -39.13 -2.81
CA ALA A 633 -10.31 -39.02 -1.54
C ALA A 633 -10.06 -40.19 -0.57
N ASP A 634 -9.66 -41.35 -1.08
CA ASP A 634 -9.32 -42.56 -0.32
C ASP A 634 -7.83 -42.68 0.03
N SER A 635 -7.04 -41.63 -0.20
CA SER A 635 -5.63 -41.58 0.20
C SER A 635 -5.49 -41.75 1.70
N SER A 636 -4.37 -42.33 2.15
CA SER A 636 -4.17 -42.55 3.58
C SER A 636 -4.10 -41.23 4.34
N VAL A 637 -4.53 -41.24 5.62
CA VAL A 637 -4.45 -40.06 6.50
C VAL A 637 -3.02 -39.51 6.56
N SER A 638 -2.02 -40.39 6.56
CA SER A 638 -0.59 -40.00 6.51
C SER A 638 -0.23 -39.32 5.20
N ASP A 639 -0.65 -39.83 4.05
CA ASP A 639 -0.33 -39.21 2.75
C ASP A 639 -0.95 -37.81 2.63
N ILE A 640 -2.18 -37.62 3.14
CA ILE A 640 -2.82 -36.31 3.18
C ILE A 640 -2.07 -35.36 4.12
N THR A 641 -1.58 -35.85 5.25
CA THR A 641 -0.89 -35.04 6.28
C THR A 641 0.55 -34.71 5.90
N ASP A 642 1.24 -35.60 5.19
CA ASP A 642 2.67 -35.48 4.95
C ASP A 642 2.97 -34.80 3.61
N ASN A 643 2.14 -35.01 2.58
CA ASN A 643 2.44 -34.53 1.23
C ASN A 643 2.03 -33.08 1.00
N SER A 644 2.78 -32.39 0.14
CA SER A 644 2.49 -31.03 -0.34
C SER A 644 2.87 -30.91 -1.81
N THR A 645 2.36 -29.91 -2.53
CA THR A 645 2.75 -29.73 -3.94
C THR A 645 4.20 -29.24 -4.00
N PHE A 646 4.52 -28.12 -3.36
CA PHE A 646 5.89 -27.60 -3.25
C PHE A 646 6.41 -27.61 -1.82
N TYR A 647 7.71 -27.87 -1.67
CA TYR A 647 8.49 -27.54 -0.48
C TYR A 647 9.42 -26.37 -0.80
N LEU A 648 9.12 -25.22 -0.22
CA LEU A 648 9.79 -23.95 -0.43
C LEU A 648 10.55 -23.58 0.85
N ASN A 649 11.65 -24.27 1.13
CA ASN A 649 12.40 -24.11 2.40
C ASN A 649 13.67 -23.25 2.27
N GLU A 650 14.12 -23.03 1.05
CA GLU A 650 15.41 -22.43 0.74
C GLU A 650 15.24 -21.09 0.01
N THR A 651 16.34 -20.37 -0.21
CA THR A 651 16.30 -19.09 -0.93
C THR A 651 15.91 -19.26 -2.41
N THR A 652 14.64 -19.06 -2.75
CA THR A 652 14.02 -19.52 -4.00
C THR A 652 13.04 -18.50 -4.56
N ARG A 653 12.69 -18.63 -5.85
CA ARG A 653 11.66 -17.78 -6.47
C ARG A 653 10.65 -18.59 -7.26
N LEU A 654 9.39 -18.22 -7.13
CA LEU A 654 8.27 -18.71 -7.92
C LEU A 654 7.68 -17.53 -8.68
N ILE A 655 7.63 -17.60 -10.00
CA ILE A 655 7.20 -16.49 -10.85
C ILE A 655 6.22 -17.00 -11.91
N ASN A 656 5.04 -16.37 -12.00
CA ASN A 656 4.07 -16.58 -13.08
C ASN A 656 3.58 -18.04 -13.23
N ILE A 657 3.26 -18.69 -12.10
CA ILE A 657 2.78 -20.09 -12.09
C ILE A 657 1.49 -20.25 -11.27
N LYS A 658 0.71 -21.26 -11.62
CA LYS A 658 -0.43 -21.72 -10.84
C LYS A 658 -0.04 -22.97 -10.05
N VAL A 659 -0.29 -22.96 -8.73
CA VAL A 659 -0.03 -24.09 -7.83
C VAL A 659 -1.33 -24.42 -7.09
N THR A 660 -1.79 -25.66 -7.18
CA THR A 660 -2.99 -26.09 -6.44
C THR A 660 -2.77 -27.40 -5.73
N CYS A 661 -3.48 -27.61 -4.62
CA CYS A 661 -3.58 -28.91 -3.98
C CYS A 661 -5.03 -29.29 -3.59
N GLN A 662 -5.27 -30.59 -3.44
CA GLN A 662 -6.56 -31.16 -3.01
C GLN A 662 -6.31 -32.49 -2.29
N ASN A 663 -7.05 -32.75 -1.19
CA ASN A 663 -6.83 -33.91 -0.32
C ASN A 663 -5.35 -34.05 0.08
N MET A 664 -4.76 -32.96 0.54
CA MET A 664 -3.32 -32.81 0.78
C MET A 664 -3.09 -31.78 1.88
N ARG A 665 -1.85 -31.64 2.36
CA ARG A 665 -1.51 -30.68 3.40
C ARG A 665 -1.51 -29.24 2.88
N TYR A 666 -0.67 -28.92 1.89
CA TYR A 666 -0.50 -27.57 1.38
C TYR A 666 -0.12 -27.53 -0.11
N PRO A 667 -0.49 -26.47 -0.86
CA PRO A 667 0.03 -26.24 -2.20
C PRO A 667 1.49 -25.74 -2.11
N ILE A 668 1.82 -24.90 -1.13
CA ILE A 668 3.19 -24.52 -0.80
C ILE A 668 3.43 -24.78 0.70
N HIS A 669 4.43 -25.59 0.99
CA HIS A 669 4.89 -25.87 2.36
C HIS A 669 6.28 -25.26 2.55
N SER A 670 6.39 -24.33 3.47
CA SER A 670 7.63 -23.66 3.86
C SER A 670 7.90 -23.97 5.33
N ASP A 671 8.42 -25.15 5.60
CA ASP A 671 8.80 -25.59 6.94
C ASP A 671 10.12 -26.35 6.86
N SER A 672 11.17 -25.73 7.39
CA SER A 672 12.43 -26.40 7.64
C SER A 672 12.69 -26.30 9.13
N SER A 673 13.03 -27.42 9.76
CA SER A 673 13.56 -27.44 11.13
C SER A 673 14.54 -26.27 11.32
N ALA A 674 14.50 -25.59 12.48
CA ALA A 674 15.13 -24.30 12.85
C ALA A 674 16.64 -24.07 12.51
N SER A 675 17.27 -25.00 11.78
CA SER A 675 18.63 -24.99 11.26
C SER A 675 18.87 -24.11 10.03
N LEU A 676 17.88 -23.85 9.18
CA LEU A 676 18.01 -22.86 8.10
C LEU A 676 17.75 -21.47 8.66
N LYS A 677 18.66 -20.53 8.43
CA LYS A 677 18.56 -19.15 8.91
C LYS A 677 18.64 -18.21 7.72
N ARG A 678 17.76 -17.22 7.66
CA ARG A 678 17.78 -16.15 6.65
C ARG A 678 17.52 -16.58 5.20
N ALA A 679 16.72 -17.63 5.00
CA ALA A 679 16.18 -17.94 3.68
C ALA A 679 15.34 -16.77 3.15
N MET A 680 15.39 -16.54 1.84
CA MET A 680 14.59 -15.54 1.15
C MET A 680 13.69 -16.19 0.10
N GLN A 681 12.39 -16.08 0.28
CA GLN A 681 11.38 -16.66 -0.60
C GLN A 681 10.67 -15.53 -1.34
N ASN A 682 10.58 -15.63 -2.66
CA ASN A 682 9.95 -14.60 -3.49
C ASN A 682 8.90 -15.22 -4.42
N ILE A 683 7.65 -14.79 -4.30
CA ILE A 683 6.50 -15.35 -5.02
C ILE A 683 5.78 -14.24 -5.79
N GLN A 684 5.89 -14.24 -7.12
CA GLN A 684 5.47 -13.11 -7.95
C GLN A 684 4.49 -13.53 -9.05
N GLY A 685 3.35 -12.85 -9.13
CA GLY A 685 2.37 -13.07 -10.20
C GLY A 685 1.83 -14.50 -10.24
N CYS A 686 1.70 -15.16 -9.08
CA CYS A 686 1.26 -16.55 -9.00
C CYS A 686 -0.21 -16.68 -8.60
N HIS A 687 -0.76 -17.88 -8.76
CA HIS A 687 -2.03 -18.28 -8.14
C HIS A 687 -1.81 -19.53 -7.32
N VAL A 688 -2.03 -19.44 -6.01
CA VAL A 688 -1.80 -20.53 -5.07
C VAL A 688 -3.09 -20.83 -4.33
N GLU A 689 -3.57 -22.06 -4.43
CA GLU A 689 -4.90 -22.43 -3.97
C GLU A 689 -4.95 -23.81 -3.33
N HIS A 690 -5.49 -23.86 -2.11
CA HIS A 690 -5.88 -25.09 -1.45
C HIS A 690 -7.37 -25.35 -1.73
N LEU A 691 -7.71 -26.41 -2.47
CA LEU A 691 -9.09 -26.70 -2.87
C LEU A 691 -9.92 -27.39 -1.80
N GLY A 692 -9.27 -27.86 -0.75
CA GLY A 692 -9.90 -28.44 0.44
C GLY A 692 -9.67 -29.95 0.56
N ASN A 693 -10.01 -30.47 1.75
CA ASN A 693 -9.90 -31.88 2.11
C ASN A 693 -11.28 -32.49 2.44
N GLY A 694 -12.38 -31.80 2.10
CA GLY A 694 -13.74 -32.20 2.40
C GLY A 694 -14.13 -33.56 1.81
N GLU A 695 -13.68 -33.87 0.59
CA GLU A 695 -13.94 -35.18 -0.03
C GLU A 695 -13.26 -36.33 0.74
N ALA A 696 -12.03 -36.12 1.23
CA ALA A 696 -11.35 -37.11 2.06
C ALA A 696 -12.03 -37.30 3.43
N ARG A 697 -12.52 -36.22 4.05
CA ARG A 697 -13.33 -36.31 5.29
C ARG A 697 -14.64 -37.07 5.05
N GLN A 698 -15.31 -36.80 3.94
CA GLN A 698 -16.53 -37.52 3.57
C GLN A 698 -16.24 -39.00 3.35
N TRP A 699 -15.14 -39.34 2.67
CA TRP A 699 -14.74 -40.73 2.47
C TRP A 699 -14.46 -41.47 3.79
N GLN A 700 -13.76 -40.85 4.74
CA GLN A 700 -13.55 -41.42 6.08
C GLN A 700 -14.89 -41.71 6.77
N THR A 701 -15.82 -40.76 6.72
CA THR A 701 -17.16 -40.90 7.29
C THR A 701 -17.93 -42.07 6.67
N ASP A 702 -17.92 -42.18 5.35
CA ASP A 702 -18.68 -43.19 4.61
C ASP A 702 -18.09 -44.61 4.74
N ASN A 703 -16.79 -44.72 5.07
CA ASN A 703 -16.08 -46.00 5.15
C ASN A 703 -15.72 -46.41 6.59
N GLY A 704 -16.29 -45.73 7.59
CA GLY A 704 -16.13 -46.09 9.01
C GLY A 704 -14.78 -45.69 9.63
N GLY A 705 -14.07 -44.76 9.02
CA GLY A 705 -12.88 -44.12 9.57
C GLY A 705 -13.19 -42.84 10.36
N ASP A 706 -12.15 -42.14 10.82
CA ASP A 706 -12.30 -40.92 11.62
C ASP A 706 -11.99 -39.66 10.77
N PRO A 707 -13.01 -38.87 10.39
CA PRO A 707 -12.80 -37.66 9.59
C PRO A 707 -12.03 -36.56 10.33
N LEU A 708 -11.94 -36.62 11.66
CA LEU A 708 -11.19 -35.63 12.47
C LEU A 708 -9.67 -35.80 12.36
N LEU A 709 -9.20 -36.92 11.80
CA LEU A 709 -7.78 -37.16 11.57
C LEU A 709 -7.28 -36.55 10.25
N ILE A 710 -8.19 -36.10 9.37
CA ILE A 710 -7.82 -35.44 8.12
C ILE A 710 -7.30 -34.04 8.43
N TRP A 711 -6.18 -33.68 7.80
CA TRP A 711 -5.54 -32.37 7.97
C TRP A 711 -6.54 -31.21 7.75
N THR A 712 -6.65 -30.32 8.73
CA THR A 712 -7.64 -29.22 8.72
C THR A 712 -7.06 -27.88 8.30
N ALA A 713 -5.75 -27.65 8.46
CA ALA A 713 -5.12 -26.41 8.05
C ALA A 713 -4.95 -26.37 6.52
N GLU A 714 -6.06 -26.12 5.82
CA GLU A 714 -6.20 -25.99 4.37
C GLU A 714 -5.71 -24.62 3.87
N GLN A 715 -4.51 -24.20 4.27
CA GLN A 715 -4.00 -22.86 3.96
C GLN A 715 -3.38 -22.80 2.56
N GLY A 716 -3.42 -21.63 1.92
CA GLY A 716 -2.72 -21.39 0.65
C GLY A 716 -1.19 -21.45 0.78
N ILE A 717 -0.66 -21.26 1.97
CA ILE A 717 0.72 -21.60 2.32
C ILE A 717 0.76 -22.12 3.76
N GLY A 718 1.40 -23.27 3.95
CA GLY A 718 1.76 -23.76 5.28
C GLY A 718 3.17 -23.35 5.61
N CYS A 719 3.34 -22.38 6.50
CA CYS A 719 4.65 -21.79 6.76
C CYS A 719 5.03 -21.82 8.25
N GLY A 720 5.97 -22.69 8.60
CA GLY A 720 6.64 -22.75 9.90
C GLY A 720 7.96 -22.01 9.81
N THR A 721 7.92 -20.69 9.95
CA THR A 721 9.08 -19.85 9.68
C THR A 721 10.24 -20.14 10.61
N HIS A 722 11.45 -19.80 10.18
CA HIS A 722 12.69 -19.93 10.96
C HIS A 722 13.40 -18.58 11.14
N SER A 723 14.44 -18.53 11.97
CA SER A 723 15.10 -17.27 12.34
C SER A 723 15.64 -16.48 11.15
N GLY A 724 15.23 -15.20 11.08
CA GLY A 724 15.67 -14.22 10.08
C GLY A 724 15.07 -14.43 8.69
N GLU A 725 14.05 -15.28 8.56
CA GLU A 725 13.41 -15.59 7.27
C GLU A 725 12.72 -14.37 6.66
N LYS A 726 12.76 -14.31 5.33
CA LYS A 726 12.11 -13.24 4.57
C LYS A 726 11.23 -13.82 3.47
N ILE A 727 9.97 -13.39 3.44
CA ILE A 727 9.02 -13.78 2.42
C ILE A 727 8.51 -12.53 1.73
N TYR A 728 8.65 -12.51 0.41
CA TYR A 728 8.14 -11.46 -0.46
C TYR A 728 7.12 -12.07 -1.38
N SER A 729 5.95 -11.45 -1.48
CA SER A 729 4.96 -11.83 -2.48
C SER A 729 4.39 -10.60 -3.15
N SER A 730 4.29 -10.62 -4.48
CA SER A 730 3.74 -9.51 -5.25
C SER A 730 2.74 -9.99 -6.30
N GLY A 731 1.60 -9.30 -6.45
CA GLY A 731 0.62 -9.59 -7.49
C GLY A 731 0.10 -11.03 -7.50
N THR A 732 0.11 -11.69 -6.33
CA THR A 732 -0.19 -13.13 -6.21
C THR A 732 -1.55 -13.33 -5.56
N ASN A 733 -2.31 -14.31 -6.07
CA ASN A 733 -3.56 -14.76 -5.46
C ASN A 733 -3.26 -15.89 -4.48
N TRP A 734 -3.63 -15.70 -3.22
CA TRP A 734 -3.49 -16.67 -2.13
C TRP A 734 -4.88 -17.08 -1.66
N VAL A 735 -5.24 -18.35 -1.88
CA VAL A 735 -6.58 -18.87 -1.60
C VAL A 735 -6.49 -20.10 -0.70
N GLY A 736 -7.10 -20.02 0.48
CA GLY A 736 -7.24 -21.17 1.38
C GLY A 736 -8.54 -21.93 1.13
N GLY A 737 -8.64 -23.13 1.72
CA GLY A 737 -9.75 -24.06 1.57
C GLY A 737 -11.07 -23.51 2.11
N ALA A 738 -12.16 -23.94 1.48
CA ALA A 738 -13.52 -23.55 1.85
C ALA A 738 -14.20 -24.53 2.81
N ASP A 739 -13.57 -25.67 3.11
CA ASP A 739 -14.18 -26.73 3.88
C ASP A 739 -13.95 -26.61 5.40
N VAL A 740 -13.29 -25.54 5.84
CA VAL A 740 -12.88 -25.25 7.22
C VAL A 740 -13.12 -23.78 7.57
N ASP A 741 -13.26 -23.50 8.85
CA ASP A 741 -13.45 -22.15 9.39
C ASP A 741 -12.18 -21.61 10.06
N GLY A 742 -12.17 -20.32 10.38
CA GLY A 742 -11.13 -19.71 11.22
C GLY A 742 -9.85 -19.41 10.45
N ASP A 743 -8.71 -19.80 11.01
CA ASP A 743 -7.39 -19.61 10.39
C ASP A 743 -6.90 -20.83 9.59
N ASP A 744 -7.61 -21.94 9.70
CA ASP A 744 -7.30 -23.17 8.97
C ASP A 744 -7.55 -23.01 7.45
N GLY A 745 -8.49 -22.15 7.03
CA GLY A 745 -8.76 -21.83 5.62
C GLY A 745 -8.09 -20.56 5.10
N THR A 746 -7.01 -20.10 5.76
CA THR A 746 -6.35 -18.82 5.44
C THR A 746 -5.68 -18.84 4.07
N GLY A 747 -5.84 -17.77 3.29
CA GLY A 747 -5.12 -17.56 2.04
C GLY A 747 -3.60 -17.53 2.24
N PHE A 748 -3.12 -16.59 3.06
CA PHE A 748 -1.71 -16.51 3.45
C PHE A 748 -1.54 -16.59 4.97
N GLY A 749 -0.99 -17.71 5.46
CA GLY A 749 -0.79 -17.97 6.88
C GLY A 749 0.65 -18.34 7.20
N PHE A 750 1.18 -17.88 8.34
CA PHE A 750 2.43 -18.42 8.87
C PHE A 750 2.45 -18.46 10.39
N HIS A 751 3.31 -19.30 10.93
CA HIS A 751 3.68 -19.26 12.33
C HIS A 751 5.20 -19.21 12.48
N THR A 752 5.65 -18.81 13.66
CA THR A 752 7.08 -18.81 14.00
C THR A 752 7.43 -20.11 14.71
N ASN A 753 8.61 -20.65 14.42
CA ASN A 753 9.23 -21.64 15.29
C ASN A 753 9.86 -20.97 16.53
N LYS A 754 10.61 -21.73 17.34
CA LYS A 754 11.15 -21.25 18.60
C LYS A 754 12.60 -20.76 18.57
N ASP A 755 12.95 -19.91 19.53
CA ASP A 755 14.31 -19.49 19.90
C ASP A 755 15.08 -18.81 18.75
N PHE A 756 14.52 -17.73 18.20
CA PHE A 756 15.13 -17.02 17.08
C PHE A 756 16.27 -16.11 17.53
N ALA A 757 17.29 -16.00 16.67
CA ALA A 757 18.34 -14.99 16.83
C ALA A 757 17.94 -13.64 16.21
N GLU A 758 17.07 -13.69 15.20
CA GLU A 758 16.61 -12.56 14.39
C GLU A 758 15.15 -12.79 14.02
N GLY A 759 14.37 -11.71 14.05
CA GLY A 759 12.97 -11.70 13.63
C GLY A 759 12.80 -11.78 12.11
N ASN A 760 11.56 -12.06 11.72
CA ASN A 760 11.21 -12.32 10.32
C ASN A 760 10.61 -11.09 9.66
N TYR A 761 10.65 -11.09 8.34
CA TYR A 761 10.08 -10.06 7.50
C TYR A 761 9.16 -10.67 6.44
N VAL A 762 7.90 -10.26 6.41
CA VAL A 762 6.95 -10.67 5.37
C VAL A 762 6.40 -9.43 4.68
N GLU A 763 6.47 -9.39 3.35
CA GLU A 763 5.91 -8.32 2.55
C GLU A 763 4.98 -8.89 1.48
N LEU A 764 3.73 -8.43 1.49
CA LEU A 764 2.71 -8.74 0.50
C LEU A 764 2.33 -7.44 -0.22
N ASP A 765 2.56 -7.36 -1.53
CA ASP A 765 2.36 -6.18 -2.36
C ASP A 765 1.39 -6.47 -3.52
N HIS A 766 0.28 -5.75 -3.58
CA HIS A 766 -0.79 -5.93 -4.58
C HIS A 766 -1.28 -7.39 -4.71
N CYS A 767 -1.22 -8.15 -3.61
CA CYS A 767 -1.72 -9.52 -3.56
C CYS A 767 -3.22 -9.57 -3.26
N ARG A 768 -3.88 -10.65 -3.65
CA ARG A 768 -5.24 -10.98 -3.21
C ARG A 768 -5.18 -12.13 -2.21
N LEU A 769 -5.71 -11.90 -1.01
CA LEU A 769 -5.75 -12.87 0.07
C LEU A 769 -7.21 -13.26 0.30
N THR A 770 -7.53 -14.54 0.19
CA THR A 770 -8.90 -15.03 0.28
C THR A 770 -8.97 -16.24 1.21
N HIS A 771 -9.89 -16.19 2.17
CA HIS A 771 -10.31 -17.37 2.90
C HIS A 771 -11.47 -18.04 2.16
N GLY A 772 -11.38 -19.35 1.87
CA GLY A 772 -12.37 -20.05 1.03
C GLY A 772 -13.82 -19.96 1.54
N ASN A 773 -14.01 -19.92 2.86
CA ASN A 773 -15.33 -19.74 3.51
C ASN A 773 -15.57 -18.36 4.17
N GLY A 774 -14.79 -17.31 3.85
CA GLY A 774 -14.99 -15.97 4.41
C GLY A 774 -14.49 -15.73 5.85
N GLY A 775 -13.54 -16.54 6.33
CA GLY A 775 -12.84 -16.40 7.61
C GLY A 775 -11.64 -15.44 7.57
N ASN A 776 -10.50 -15.85 8.15
CA ASN A 776 -9.29 -15.02 8.17
C ASN A 776 -8.53 -15.13 6.85
N ALA A 777 -8.44 -14.05 6.07
CA ALA A 777 -7.70 -14.04 4.80
C ALA A 777 -6.18 -14.05 5.00
N PHE A 778 -5.73 -13.46 6.11
CA PHE A 778 -4.34 -13.49 6.56
C PHE A 778 -4.27 -13.89 8.03
N ALA A 779 -3.29 -14.72 8.39
CA ALA A 779 -3.07 -15.13 9.77
C ALA A 779 -1.58 -15.23 10.07
N MET A 780 -1.17 -14.75 11.25
CA MET A 780 0.17 -15.01 11.76
C MET A 780 0.19 -15.42 13.22
N SER A 781 1.15 -16.27 13.58
CA SER A 781 1.29 -16.81 14.94
C SER A 781 2.70 -16.66 15.50
N GLU A 782 2.87 -15.92 16.60
CA GLU A 782 4.08 -16.03 17.44
C GLU A 782 3.95 -17.31 18.26
N LEU A 783 4.77 -18.34 17.97
CA LEU A 783 4.75 -19.54 18.80
C LEU A 783 5.94 -19.66 19.74
N GLY A 784 7.07 -19.04 19.44
CA GLY A 784 8.28 -19.25 20.24
C GLY A 784 9.50 -18.44 19.88
N SER A 785 9.45 -17.54 18.89
CA SER A 785 10.63 -16.89 18.32
C SER A 785 11.32 -15.93 19.29
N LYS A 786 10.52 -15.17 20.05
CA LYS A 786 10.97 -14.14 21.02
C LYS A 786 11.75 -12.97 20.40
N THR A 787 11.51 -12.72 19.13
CA THR A 787 12.09 -11.59 18.40
C THR A 787 10.97 -10.83 17.71
N PRO A 788 11.02 -9.49 17.61
CA PRO A 788 10.03 -8.73 16.86
C PRO A 788 10.01 -9.11 15.36
N HIS A 789 8.82 -9.36 14.82
CA HIS A 789 8.54 -9.65 13.41
C HIS A 789 7.83 -8.47 12.75
N GLU A 790 8.12 -8.26 11.48
CA GLU A 790 7.46 -7.24 10.67
C GLU A 790 6.70 -7.90 9.52
N VAL A 791 5.43 -7.51 9.38
CA VAL A 791 4.57 -7.85 8.26
C VAL A 791 4.12 -6.56 7.60
N VAL A 792 4.30 -6.46 6.29
CA VAL A 792 3.91 -5.29 5.49
C VAL A 792 2.92 -5.71 4.42
N LEU A 793 1.75 -5.05 4.41
CA LEU A 793 0.69 -5.24 3.42
C LEU A 793 0.54 -3.93 2.61
N ARG A 794 0.71 -3.98 1.30
CA ARG A 794 0.61 -2.81 0.40
C ARG A 794 -0.33 -3.10 -0.74
N GLY A 795 -1.36 -2.27 -0.94
CA GLY A 795 -2.25 -2.41 -2.10
C GLY A 795 -3.02 -3.74 -2.17
N CYS A 796 -3.00 -4.55 -1.12
CA CYS A 796 -3.60 -5.89 -1.14
C CYS A 796 -5.13 -5.85 -1.06
N GLN A 797 -5.76 -6.77 -1.79
CA GLN A 797 -7.17 -7.11 -1.58
C GLN A 797 -7.25 -8.20 -0.51
N ILE A 798 -7.95 -7.91 0.59
CA ILE A 798 -8.11 -8.79 1.75
C ILE A 798 -9.58 -9.19 1.84
N ASP A 799 -9.90 -10.37 1.32
CA ASP A 799 -11.25 -10.95 1.30
C ASP A 799 -11.45 -11.80 2.56
N GLY A 800 -11.48 -11.14 3.72
CA GLY A 800 -11.60 -11.76 5.05
C GLY A 800 -10.98 -10.89 6.15
N ASN A 801 -10.69 -11.50 7.29
CA ASN A 801 -10.06 -10.81 8.43
C ASN A 801 -8.53 -11.01 8.49
N VAL A 802 -7.86 -10.17 9.28
CA VAL A 802 -6.45 -10.34 9.67
C VAL A 802 -6.38 -10.89 11.09
N LEU A 803 -5.82 -12.08 11.28
CA LEU A 803 -5.61 -12.67 12.60
C LEU A 803 -4.16 -12.55 13.05
N VAL A 804 -3.93 -12.06 14.27
CA VAL A 804 -2.63 -12.09 14.95
C VAL A 804 -2.74 -12.90 16.23
N LYS A 805 -2.06 -14.03 16.32
CA LYS A 805 -2.12 -14.89 17.51
C LYS A 805 -0.77 -15.17 18.15
N SER A 806 -0.79 -15.59 19.40
CA SER A 806 0.37 -16.09 20.15
C SER A 806 0.02 -17.42 20.82
N GLY A 807 0.95 -18.39 20.87
CA GLY A 807 0.79 -19.61 21.70
C GLY A 807 1.77 -20.76 21.48
N GLY A 808 1.58 -21.91 22.12
CA GLY A 808 2.13 -23.20 21.64
C GLY A 808 3.53 -23.64 22.08
N TYR A 809 4.61 -22.87 21.88
CA TYR A 809 5.97 -23.30 22.27
C TYR A 809 6.53 -22.52 23.45
N LEU A 810 6.87 -23.25 24.52
CA LEU A 810 7.70 -22.71 25.59
C LEU A 810 9.17 -22.70 25.16
N THR A 811 9.83 -21.58 25.43
CA THR A 811 11.28 -21.44 25.25
C THR A 811 12.04 -22.25 26.29
N THR A 812 13.35 -22.43 26.09
CA THR A 812 14.18 -23.10 27.10
C THR A 812 14.41 -22.29 28.38
N SER A 813 14.06 -20.99 28.41
CA SER A 813 14.30 -20.10 29.55
C SER A 813 13.08 -19.25 29.90
N PRO A 814 12.62 -19.23 31.16
CA PRO A 814 11.43 -18.48 31.55
C PRO A 814 11.59 -16.96 31.54
N LEU A 815 12.82 -16.44 31.46
CA LEU A 815 13.11 -15.01 31.43
C LEU A 815 13.18 -14.43 30.00
N VAL A 816 13.05 -15.23 28.95
CA VAL A 816 13.00 -14.74 27.55
C VAL A 816 11.62 -14.87 26.93
N ASP A 817 10.64 -15.31 27.71
CA ASP A 817 9.31 -15.64 27.21
C ASP A 817 8.34 -14.49 27.48
N HIS A 818 8.11 -13.69 26.45
CA HIS A 818 7.42 -12.40 26.56
C HIS A 818 5.94 -12.58 26.95
N GLY A 819 5.46 -11.74 27.86
CA GLY A 819 4.04 -11.69 28.25
C GLY A 819 3.13 -11.17 27.14
N ASN A 820 3.64 -10.23 26.33
CA ASN A 820 2.95 -9.68 25.16
C ASN A 820 3.46 -10.35 23.87
N GLY A 821 3.04 -11.59 23.63
CA GLY A 821 3.49 -12.36 22.46
C GLY A 821 3.00 -11.79 21.13
N THR A 822 1.73 -11.36 21.06
CA THR A 822 1.17 -10.72 19.85
C THR A 822 1.81 -9.36 19.57
N GLY A 823 2.25 -8.63 20.60
CA GLY A 823 3.04 -7.41 20.51
C GLY A 823 4.38 -7.58 19.81
N MET A 824 4.89 -8.81 19.68
CA MET A 824 6.09 -9.10 18.90
C MET A 824 5.84 -9.10 17.40
N CYS A 825 4.60 -9.06 16.94
CA CYS A 825 4.30 -9.20 15.54
C CYS A 825 3.58 -7.95 15.03
N ARG A 826 4.33 -7.08 14.37
CA ARG A 826 3.83 -5.82 13.83
C ARG A 826 3.30 -6.01 12.42
N VAL A 827 2.03 -5.66 12.20
CA VAL A 827 1.40 -5.63 10.87
C VAL A 827 1.16 -4.19 10.46
N THR A 828 1.76 -3.77 9.37
CA THR A 828 1.56 -2.44 8.78
C THR A 828 0.86 -2.58 7.43
N ALA A 829 -0.32 -1.99 7.29
CA ALA A 829 -1.12 -2.02 6.07
C ALA A 829 -1.29 -0.61 5.48
N SER A 830 -1.23 -0.51 4.15
CA SER A 830 -1.45 0.73 3.39
C SER A 830 -2.05 0.47 2.02
N GLY A 831 -3.07 1.24 1.64
CA GLY A 831 -3.72 1.09 0.32
C GLY A 831 -4.44 -0.25 0.12
N CYS A 832 -4.62 -1.04 1.17
CA CYS A 832 -5.36 -2.31 1.12
C CYS A 832 -6.88 -2.06 1.06
N SER A 833 -7.66 -3.07 0.68
CA SER A 833 -9.11 -3.05 0.95
C SER A 833 -9.38 -2.98 2.46
N PRO A 834 -10.52 -2.42 2.92
CA PRO A 834 -10.86 -2.42 4.34
C PRO A 834 -10.92 -3.85 4.90
N PHE A 835 -10.34 -4.06 6.08
CA PHE A 835 -10.37 -5.33 6.80
C PHE A 835 -10.50 -5.10 8.29
N ALA A 836 -11.15 -6.04 8.97
CA ALA A 836 -11.10 -6.12 10.42
C ALA A 836 -9.95 -7.02 10.85
N TRP A 837 -9.43 -6.78 12.06
CA TRP A 837 -8.42 -7.64 12.64
C TRP A 837 -8.84 -8.14 14.01
N THR A 838 -8.39 -9.34 14.34
CA THR A 838 -8.62 -10.01 15.62
C THR A 838 -7.29 -10.46 16.21
N SER A 839 -7.27 -10.68 17.52
CA SER A 839 -6.06 -11.15 18.19
C SER A 839 -6.37 -12.13 19.31
N SER A 840 -5.55 -13.16 19.45
CA SER A 840 -5.70 -14.15 20.52
C SER A 840 -4.36 -14.55 21.13
N GLN A 841 -4.36 -14.80 22.44
CA GLN A 841 -3.17 -15.26 23.13
C GLN A 841 -3.49 -16.05 24.40
N ASP A 842 -2.58 -16.94 24.79
CA ASP A 842 -2.68 -17.79 25.98
C ASP A 842 -1.69 -17.36 27.10
N ASN A 843 -1.17 -16.14 27.01
CA ASN A 843 -0.15 -15.62 27.92
C ASN A 843 -0.78 -14.98 29.18
N ASN A 844 -0.53 -15.58 30.33
CA ASN A 844 -0.81 -15.00 31.63
C ASN A 844 0.40 -14.19 32.11
N VAL A 845 0.16 -13.06 32.76
CA VAL A 845 1.19 -12.20 33.37
C VAL A 845 0.86 -11.89 34.82
N LEU A 846 1.88 -11.55 35.61
CA LEU A 846 1.70 -10.95 36.92
C LEU A 846 1.28 -9.50 36.73
N GLU A 847 0.16 -9.11 37.30
CA GLU A 847 -0.33 -7.73 37.33
C GLU A 847 -0.27 -7.19 38.75
N LEU A 848 0.22 -5.96 38.93
CA LEU A 848 -0.01 -5.14 40.12
C LEU A 848 -0.93 -3.98 39.75
N ARG A 849 -2.13 -3.94 40.34
CA ARG A 849 -3.15 -2.92 40.06
C ARG A 849 -3.31 -1.97 41.23
N GLY A 850 -3.27 -0.68 40.97
CA GLY A 850 -3.55 0.38 41.94
C GLY A 850 -5.05 0.65 42.11
N THR A 851 -5.37 1.87 42.54
CA THR A 851 -6.76 2.36 42.66
C THR A 851 -7.03 3.40 41.57
N ALA A 852 -8.24 3.41 41.00
CA ALA A 852 -8.65 4.41 40.03
C ALA A 852 -8.77 5.79 40.70
N GLY A 853 -8.30 6.83 40.01
CA GLY A 853 -8.24 8.20 40.54
C GLY A 853 -7.50 9.14 39.59
N ALA A 854 -7.62 10.45 39.81
CA ALA A 854 -7.07 11.46 38.91
C ALA A 854 -5.54 11.48 38.81
N SER A 855 -4.84 10.88 39.79
CA SER A 855 -3.38 10.71 39.80
C SER A 855 -2.99 9.24 39.83
N SER A 856 -3.88 8.35 39.35
CA SER A 856 -3.69 6.91 39.40
C SER A 856 -2.40 6.52 38.68
N ALA A 857 -1.41 6.07 39.45
CA ALA A 857 -0.09 5.66 38.96
C ALA A 857 0.45 4.52 39.82
N VAL A 858 1.16 3.58 39.19
CA VAL A 858 1.83 2.47 39.88
C VAL A 858 3.23 2.33 39.31
N ALA A 859 4.22 2.22 40.19
CA ALA A 859 5.60 1.91 39.83
C ALA A 859 6.18 0.85 40.76
N VAL A 860 7.08 0.03 40.21
CA VAL A 860 7.80 -1.01 40.95
C VAL A 860 9.31 -0.82 40.80
N SER A 861 10.05 -1.07 41.87
CA SER A 861 11.52 -1.04 41.90
C SER A 861 12.08 -1.99 42.97
N GLY A 862 13.39 -1.99 43.17
CA GLY A 862 14.06 -2.86 44.14
C GLY A 862 14.53 -4.18 43.53
N THR A 863 15.20 -5.01 44.33
CA THR A 863 15.87 -6.24 43.86
C THR A 863 14.90 -7.33 43.40
N ALA A 864 13.65 -7.30 43.85
CA ALA A 864 12.61 -8.23 43.41
C ALA A 864 11.88 -7.77 42.14
N ALA A 865 11.99 -6.50 41.73
CA ALA A 865 11.22 -5.96 40.61
C ALA A 865 11.56 -6.66 39.30
N GLU A 866 12.85 -6.76 38.95
CA GLU A 866 13.29 -7.44 37.74
C GLU A 866 12.92 -8.94 37.75
N VAL A 867 13.01 -9.59 38.92
CA VAL A 867 12.66 -11.02 39.07
C VAL A 867 11.18 -11.29 38.84
N LEU A 868 10.30 -10.43 39.37
CA LEU A 868 8.86 -10.61 39.29
C LEU A 868 8.27 -10.06 37.98
N PHE A 869 8.75 -8.88 37.57
CA PHE A 869 8.16 -8.07 36.50
C PHE A 869 9.01 -7.98 35.23
N GLY A 870 10.26 -8.45 35.25
CA GLY A 870 11.19 -8.30 34.13
C GLY A 870 11.94 -6.97 34.15
N ASP A 871 12.91 -6.82 33.27
CA ASP A 871 13.73 -5.61 33.10
C ASP A 871 12.95 -4.45 32.44
N GLN A 872 11.93 -4.79 31.65
CA GLN A 872 11.01 -3.86 30.98
C GLN A 872 9.55 -4.28 31.23
N PRO A 873 9.00 -4.01 32.43
CA PRO A 873 7.59 -4.23 32.67
C PRO A 873 6.73 -3.29 31.84
N ASP A 874 5.54 -3.77 31.45
CA ASP A 874 4.56 -2.93 30.79
C ASP A 874 3.78 -2.13 31.85
N VAL A 875 3.70 -0.82 31.67
CA VAL A 875 3.10 0.11 32.64
C VAL A 875 1.93 0.83 31.98
N ALA A 876 0.73 0.56 32.49
CA ALA A 876 -0.48 1.24 32.08
C ALA A 876 -0.80 2.39 33.05
N GLU A 877 -0.75 3.62 32.54
CA GLU A 877 -1.20 4.81 33.27
C GLU A 877 -2.71 4.76 33.53
N GLY A 878 -3.15 5.32 34.65
CA GLY A 878 -4.53 5.27 35.10
C GLY A 878 -5.27 6.61 35.04
N GLY A 879 -6.51 6.58 35.51
CA GLY A 879 -7.42 7.70 35.63
C GLY A 879 -8.62 7.33 36.52
N THR A 880 -9.60 8.22 36.61
CA THR A 880 -10.80 8.04 37.47
C THR A 880 -11.67 6.86 37.09
N ASN A 881 -11.65 6.45 35.81
CA ASN A 881 -12.41 5.32 35.28
C ASN A 881 -11.55 4.07 34.99
N TYR A 882 -10.23 4.12 35.23
CA TYR A 882 -9.32 3.01 34.96
C TYR A 882 -8.11 3.06 35.89
N ALA A 883 -7.94 2.07 36.77
CA ALA A 883 -6.79 2.03 37.68
C ALA A 883 -5.49 1.74 36.94
N ALA A 884 -4.40 2.45 37.31
CA ALA A 884 -3.05 2.21 36.83
C ALA A 884 -2.53 0.82 37.23
N ARG A 885 -1.65 0.26 36.39
CA ARG A 885 -1.24 -1.14 36.46
C ARG A 885 0.20 -1.31 36.00
N VAL A 886 0.86 -2.32 36.55
CA VAL A 886 2.13 -2.83 36.04
C VAL A 886 1.97 -4.30 35.72
N TYR A 887 2.34 -4.69 34.51
CA TYR A 887 2.33 -6.07 34.03
C TYR A 887 3.76 -6.59 33.91
N SER A 888 3.98 -7.84 34.29
CA SER A 888 5.27 -8.47 34.06
C SER A 888 5.55 -8.62 32.57
N GLY A 889 6.75 -8.22 32.13
CA GLY A 889 7.22 -8.37 30.75
C GLY A 889 7.34 -9.83 30.31
N HIS A 890 7.35 -10.79 31.24
CA HIS A 890 7.44 -12.22 30.98
C HIS A 890 6.19 -12.99 31.40
N LYS A 891 5.81 -14.01 30.63
CA LYS A 891 4.65 -14.86 30.92
C LYS A 891 4.85 -15.72 32.17
N ILE A 892 3.80 -15.91 32.97
CA ILE A 892 3.80 -16.73 34.20
C ILE A 892 3.02 -18.05 34.02
N ASN A 893 2.83 -18.53 32.78
CA ASN A 893 1.96 -19.66 32.43
C ASN A 893 2.12 -20.92 33.31
N LYS A 894 1.07 -21.75 33.37
CA LYS A 894 0.80 -22.87 34.32
C LYS A 894 1.82 -24.03 34.41
N LEU A 895 2.94 -23.98 33.70
CA LEU A 895 3.98 -25.01 33.78
C LEU A 895 5.07 -24.59 34.77
N ALA A 896 5.46 -25.49 35.66
CA ALA A 896 6.33 -25.20 36.81
C ALA A 896 7.65 -24.49 36.46
N ALA A 897 8.18 -24.69 35.24
CA ALA A 897 9.42 -24.07 34.77
C ALA A 897 9.28 -22.58 34.38
N HIS A 898 8.06 -22.05 34.17
CA HIS A 898 7.82 -20.65 33.76
C HIS A 898 6.95 -19.86 34.75
N GLY A 899 6.52 -20.48 35.84
CA GLY A 899 5.77 -19.82 36.91
C GLY A 899 6.64 -18.95 37.82
N LEU A 900 6.00 -18.22 38.73
CA LEU A 900 6.67 -17.34 39.69
C LEU A 900 7.66 -18.09 40.61
N ALA A 901 7.36 -19.35 40.94
CA ALA A 901 8.23 -20.21 41.75
C ALA A 901 9.60 -20.43 41.10
N ALA A 902 9.65 -20.63 39.78
CA ALA A 902 10.91 -20.81 39.06
C ALA A 902 11.76 -19.54 39.02
N ARG A 903 11.14 -18.36 39.17
CA ARG A 903 11.84 -17.07 39.21
C ARG A 903 12.37 -16.75 40.62
N LEU A 904 11.57 -17.02 41.65
CA LEU A 904 11.91 -16.69 43.04
C LEU A 904 12.79 -17.75 43.71
N GLY A 905 12.48 -19.04 43.54
CA GLY A 905 13.16 -20.14 44.23
C GLY A 905 13.11 -20.02 45.77
N ASP A 906 14.16 -20.48 46.43
CA ASP A 906 14.33 -20.42 47.89
C ASP A 906 15.05 -19.12 48.29
N LEU A 907 14.32 -18.19 48.92
CA LEU A 907 14.86 -16.90 49.39
C LEU A 907 15.18 -16.91 50.90
N SER A 908 15.12 -18.06 51.58
CA SER A 908 15.36 -18.16 53.04
C SER A 908 16.77 -17.75 53.47
N ALA A 909 17.74 -17.77 52.56
CA ALA A 909 19.13 -17.37 52.79
C ALA A 909 19.54 -16.04 52.11
N GLY A 910 18.64 -15.40 51.36
CA GLY A 910 18.93 -14.19 50.59
C GLY A 910 17.66 -13.47 50.16
N SER A 911 17.18 -12.55 51.00
CA SER A 911 15.92 -11.85 50.76
C SER A 911 15.99 -10.88 49.59
N LEU A 912 14.85 -10.72 48.90
CA LEU A 912 14.64 -9.70 47.88
C LEU A 912 13.66 -8.65 48.39
N THR A 913 13.74 -7.43 47.85
CA THR A 913 12.83 -6.34 48.20
C THR A 913 12.12 -5.84 46.96
N LEU A 914 10.78 -5.86 46.98
CA LEU A 914 9.95 -5.19 46.00
C LEU A 914 9.48 -3.86 46.60
N THR A 915 9.91 -2.76 46.02
CA THR A 915 9.45 -1.42 46.38
C THR A 915 8.31 -1.02 45.46
N VAL A 916 7.14 -0.69 46.02
CA VAL A 916 5.95 -0.26 45.28
C VAL A 916 5.67 1.21 45.58
N THR A 917 5.46 2.02 44.54
CA THR A 917 5.05 3.43 44.67
C THR A 917 3.70 3.62 44.00
N LEU A 918 2.74 4.19 44.74
CA LEU A 918 1.38 4.45 44.26
C LEU A 918 1.12 5.95 44.21
N ASP A 919 0.56 6.44 43.10
CA ASP A 919 0.05 7.80 42.92
C ASP A 919 1.07 8.90 43.30
N GLY A 920 2.37 8.62 43.13
CA GLY A 920 3.46 9.52 43.53
C GLY A 920 3.66 9.68 45.04
N GLY A 921 3.02 8.84 45.85
CA GLY A 921 3.13 8.79 47.31
C GLY A 921 4.41 8.14 47.83
N SER A 922 4.48 7.93 49.14
CA SER A 922 5.63 7.28 49.77
C SER A 922 5.78 5.82 49.31
N PRO A 923 7.01 5.37 48.97
CA PRO A 923 7.25 3.97 48.60
C PRO A 923 6.94 3.01 49.76
N VAL A 924 6.48 1.80 49.40
CA VAL A 924 6.20 0.68 50.30
C VAL A 924 7.11 -0.48 49.94
N ASP A 925 7.93 -0.94 50.89
CA ASP A 925 8.84 -2.07 50.68
C ASP A 925 8.21 -3.39 51.13
N LEU A 926 8.21 -4.37 50.24
CA LEU A 926 7.82 -5.76 50.51
C LEU A 926 9.08 -6.62 50.53
N THR A 927 9.38 -7.22 51.68
CA THR A 927 10.49 -8.17 51.82
C THR A 927 10.01 -9.57 51.49
N LEU A 928 10.65 -10.22 50.52
CA LEU A 928 10.47 -11.64 50.19
C LEU A 928 11.65 -12.44 50.75
N ASP A 929 11.40 -13.29 51.74
CA ASP A 929 12.41 -14.06 52.48
C ASP A 929 11.99 -15.52 52.77
N ALA A 930 10.94 -16.01 52.10
CA ALA A 930 10.45 -17.38 52.22
C ALA A 930 10.99 -18.30 51.11
N ASP A 931 10.79 -19.61 51.26
CA ASP A 931 11.01 -20.58 50.19
C ASP A 931 9.76 -20.69 49.31
N TYR A 932 9.87 -20.32 48.04
CA TYR A 932 8.80 -20.37 47.05
C TYR A 932 8.97 -21.51 46.04
N SER A 933 10.01 -22.34 46.16
CA SER A 933 10.46 -23.30 45.12
C SER A 933 9.41 -24.37 44.74
N GLY A 934 8.38 -24.55 45.55
CA GLY A 934 7.27 -25.49 45.31
C GLY A 934 5.88 -24.87 45.24
N ASP A 935 5.78 -23.54 45.31
CA ASP A 935 4.49 -22.84 45.39
C ASP A 935 3.82 -22.67 44.02
N SER A 936 2.49 -22.65 44.02
CA SER A 936 1.72 -22.25 42.84
C SER A 936 1.76 -20.72 42.65
N ASN A 937 1.53 -20.22 41.44
CA ASN A 937 1.36 -18.79 41.19
C ASN A 937 0.31 -18.17 42.13
N ALA A 938 -0.81 -18.88 42.35
CA ALA A 938 -1.87 -18.42 43.24
C ALA A 938 -1.39 -18.29 44.70
N THR A 939 -0.56 -19.22 45.17
CA THR A 939 0.04 -19.15 46.52
C THR A 939 0.98 -17.96 46.65
N ILE A 940 1.84 -17.74 45.65
CA ILE A 940 2.80 -16.62 45.64
C ILE A 940 2.06 -15.28 45.56
N ILE A 941 1.05 -15.16 44.69
CA ILE A 941 0.20 -13.95 44.59
C ILE A 941 -0.52 -13.68 45.91
N ALA A 942 -1.02 -14.72 46.60
CA ALA A 942 -1.61 -14.55 47.93
C ALA A 942 -0.59 -14.05 48.96
N ALA A 943 0.64 -14.55 48.93
CA ALA A 943 1.73 -14.08 49.80
C ALA A 943 2.08 -12.61 49.52
N LEU A 944 2.22 -12.22 48.24
CA LEU A 944 2.45 -10.83 47.82
C LEU A 944 1.34 -9.89 48.29
N ASN A 945 0.08 -10.31 48.15
CA ASN A 945 -1.08 -9.54 48.63
C ASN A 945 -1.11 -9.43 50.16
N GLY A 946 -0.68 -10.47 50.88
CA GLY A 946 -0.49 -10.44 52.33
C GLY A 946 0.55 -9.40 52.76
N LEU A 947 1.70 -9.37 52.07
CA LEU A 947 2.75 -8.36 52.30
C LEU A 947 2.26 -6.94 52.01
N MET A 948 1.57 -6.72 50.89
CA MET A 948 0.99 -5.41 50.54
C MET A 948 0.02 -4.90 51.61
N THR A 949 -0.86 -5.78 52.07
CA THR A 949 -1.83 -5.44 53.11
C THR A 949 -1.13 -5.12 54.43
N GLY A 950 -0.13 -5.92 54.82
CA GLY A 950 0.66 -5.72 56.04
C GLY A 950 1.48 -4.42 56.03
N ALA A 951 1.92 -3.98 54.85
CA ALA A 951 2.66 -2.74 54.66
C ALA A 951 1.76 -1.51 54.45
N GLY A 952 0.43 -1.69 54.44
CA GLY A 952 -0.56 -0.60 54.29
C GLY A 952 -0.69 -0.05 52.86
N GLY A 953 -0.25 -0.80 51.85
CA GLY A 953 -0.35 -0.41 50.45
C GLY A 953 -1.75 -0.66 49.86
N GLY A 954 -2.23 0.27 49.01
CA GLY A 954 -3.56 0.23 48.39
C GLY A 954 -3.63 -0.46 47.02
N ALA A 955 -2.67 -1.33 46.69
CA ALA A 955 -2.62 -2.06 45.41
C ALA A 955 -2.73 -3.56 45.61
N THR A 956 -3.11 -4.29 44.55
CA THR A 956 -3.38 -5.73 44.59
C THR A 956 -2.74 -6.45 43.40
N PHE A 957 -2.15 -7.61 43.68
CA PHE A 957 -1.56 -8.50 42.69
C PHE A 957 -2.59 -9.49 42.13
N TYR A 958 -2.53 -9.71 40.81
CA TYR A 958 -3.38 -10.64 40.07
C TYR A 958 -2.56 -11.46 39.06
N GLU A 959 -3.11 -12.60 38.66
CA GLU A 959 -2.78 -13.25 37.40
C GLU A 959 -3.79 -12.76 36.36
N SER A 960 -3.33 -12.24 35.22
CA SER A 960 -4.19 -11.60 34.21
C SER A 960 -3.74 -11.89 32.77
N THR A 961 -4.62 -11.59 31.81
CA THR A 961 -4.41 -11.76 30.36
C THR A 961 -4.63 -10.42 29.62
N PRO A 962 -3.79 -9.39 29.87
CA PRO A 962 -4.09 -8.02 29.45
C PRO A 962 -3.97 -7.81 27.93
N TYR A 963 -3.20 -8.65 27.23
CA TYR A 963 -3.00 -8.51 25.78
C TYR A 963 -3.95 -9.39 24.94
N GLN A 964 -5.00 -9.94 25.57
CA GLN A 964 -6.06 -10.60 24.81
C GLN A 964 -6.75 -9.57 23.91
N ASN A 965 -6.94 -9.90 22.63
CA ASN A 965 -7.44 -8.98 21.60
C ASN A 965 -6.52 -7.75 21.37
N GLU A 966 -5.26 -7.78 21.82
CA GLU A 966 -4.26 -6.75 21.53
C GLU A 966 -3.29 -7.24 20.44
N ALA A 967 -3.10 -6.45 19.40
CA ALA A 967 -2.05 -6.66 18.41
C ALA A 967 -1.67 -5.32 17.75
N PRO A 968 -0.39 -5.13 17.40
CA PRO A 968 0.06 -3.93 16.69
C PRO A 968 -0.25 -4.06 15.20
N VAL A 969 -1.54 -4.04 14.86
CA VAL A 969 -2.03 -3.88 13.49
C VAL A 969 -2.25 -2.39 13.24
N ILE A 970 -1.63 -1.86 12.19
CA ILE A 970 -1.61 -0.43 11.85
C ILE A 970 -2.12 -0.27 10.43
N GLN A 971 -3.25 0.41 10.25
CA GLN A 971 -3.83 0.78 8.96
C GLN A 971 -3.56 2.27 8.68
N LEU A 972 -2.44 2.56 7.99
CA LEU A 972 -1.89 3.92 7.86
C LEU A 972 -2.85 4.94 7.23
N ASP A 973 -3.77 4.47 6.39
CA ASP A 973 -4.74 5.27 5.63
C ASP A 973 -6.10 5.42 6.33
N ARG A 974 -6.32 4.72 7.46
CA ARG A 974 -7.63 4.60 8.12
C ARG A 974 -7.62 5.00 9.59
N GLU A 975 -6.45 5.13 10.19
CA GLU A 975 -6.28 5.52 11.58
C GLU A 975 -5.99 7.02 11.71
N ALA A 976 -6.43 7.60 12.83
CA ALA A 976 -6.05 8.93 13.28
C ALA A 976 -5.36 8.82 14.64
N THR A 977 -4.48 9.77 14.93
CA THR A 977 -3.87 9.90 16.27
C THR A 977 -4.50 11.07 17.00
N VAL A 978 -4.95 10.83 18.23
CA VAL A 978 -5.51 11.88 19.10
C VAL A 978 -4.81 11.90 20.45
N LYS A 979 -4.65 13.09 21.01
CA LYS A 979 -4.22 13.30 22.40
C LYS A 979 -5.45 13.35 23.28
N ASN A 980 -5.54 12.50 24.29
CA ASN A 980 -6.62 12.58 25.26
C ASN A 980 -6.55 13.93 26.00
N SER A 981 -7.51 14.81 25.77
CA SER A 981 -7.60 16.14 26.38
C SER A 981 -8.28 16.12 27.76
N SER A 982 -8.84 14.97 28.15
CA SER A 982 -9.49 14.82 29.45
C SER A 982 -8.48 15.01 30.57
N ALA A 983 -8.91 15.65 31.66
CA ALA A 983 -8.03 15.96 32.79
C ALA A 983 -7.61 14.70 33.55
N ASP A 984 -8.50 13.71 33.67
CA ASP A 984 -8.32 12.59 34.61
C ASP A 984 -8.95 11.27 34.17
N THR A 985 -9.59 11.18 33.00
CA THR A 985 -10.21 9.94 32.50
C THR A 985 -9.37 9.30 31.39
N VAL A 986 -9.27 7.97 31.41
CA VAL A 986 -8.69 7.17 30.33
C VAL A 986 -9.77 6.94 29.26
N ILE A 987 -9.44 7.18 27.99
CA ILE A 987 -10.26 6.69 26.88
C ILE A 987 -9.93 5.21 26.74
N ILE A 988 -10.87 4.34 27.11
CA ILE A 988 -10.67 2.90 27.09
C ILE A 988 -10.79 2.40 25.64
N LYS A 989 -9.98 1.41 25.28
CA LYS A 989 -10.08 0.71 23.98
C LYS A 989 -11.53 0.31 23.69
N GLY A 990 -11.92 0.47 22.43
CA GLY A 990 -13.27 0.20 21.94
C GLY A 990 -14.29 1.30 22.23
N MET A 991 -13.92 2.35 22.98
CA MET A 991 -14.79 3.53 23.13
C MET A 991 -14.84 4.36 21.85
N ALA A 992 -16.00 4.93 21.57
CA ALA A 992 -16.12 6.05 20.63
C ALA A 992 -15.39 7.28 21.18
N VAL A 993 -14.62 7.92 20.31
CA VAL A 993 -13.82 9.12 20.60
C VAL A 993 -14.35 10.28 19.79
N ALA A 994 -14.56 11.41 20.44
CA ALA A 994 -14.93 12.67 19.79
C ALA A 994 -13.77 13.66 19.84
N TYR A 995 -13.67 14.53 18.86
CA TYR A 995 -12.75 15.65 18.87
C TYR A 995 -13.15 16.69 19.92
N ASP A 996 -12.17 17.24 20.61
CA ASP A 996 -12.34 18.28 21.63
C ASP A 996 -11.83 19.63 21.11
N GLY A 997 -12.66 20.26 20.28
CA GLY A 997 -12.30 21.46 19.54
C GLY A 997 -11.37 21.15 18.36
N ALA A 998 -10.08 20.97 18.61
CA ALA A 998 -9.13 20.64 17.56
C ALA A 998 -9.11 19.13 17.24
N LYS A 999 -8.93 18.76 15.97
CA LYS A 999 -8.97 17.36 15.49
C LYS A 999 -7.85 16.45 16.01
N TYR A 1000 -6.91 17.00 16.77
CA TYR A 1000 -5.87 16.21 17.45
C TYR A 1000 -6.10 16.06 18.95
N LEU A 1001 -7.13 16.72 19.50
CA LEU A 1001 -7.55 16.55 20.87
C LEU A 1001 -8.76 15.62 20.88
N GLY A 1002 -8.67 14.52 21.61
CA GLY A 1002 -9.71 13.52 21.74
C GLY A 1002 -10.29 13.51 23.15
N ARG A 1003 -11.60 13.30 23.25
CA ARG A 1003 -12.31 13.01 24.49
C ARG A 1003 -13.25 11.84 24.30
N ILE A 1004 -13.75 11.28 25.39
CA ILE A 1004 -14.82 10.27 25.33
C ILE A 1004 -16.05 10.87 24.63
N ALA A 1005 -16.56 10.20 23.60
CA ALA A 1005 -17.74 10.64 22.87
C ALA A 1005 -19.02 10.48 23.71
N THR A 1006 -20.02 11.29 23.42
CA THR A 1006 -21.35 11.26 24.05
C THR A 1006 -22.43 11.07 23.00
N SER A 1007 -23.61 10.58 23.39
CA SER A 1007 -24.75 10.44 22.47
C SER A 1007 -25.29 11.77 21.90
N ALA A 1008 -24.82 12.91 22.42
CA ALA A 1008 -25.13 14.24 21.90
C ALA A 1008 -24.17 14.70 20.78
N ASP A 1009 -23.05 13.99 20.59
CA ASP A 1009 -22.06 14.36 19.57
C ASP A 1009 -22.58 14.04 18.17
N ALA A 1010 -22.51 15.04 17.29
CA ALA A 1010 -22.83 14.86 15.87
C ALA A 1010 -21.74 14.04 15.18
N ARG A 1011 -22.09 13.27 14.14
CA ARG A 1011 -21.17 12.40 13.40
C ARG A 1011 -19.84 13.06 12.98
N PRO A 1012 -19.79 14.32 12.49
CA PRO A 1012 -18.53 14.98 12.12
C PRO A 1012 -17.57 15.26 13.28
N LEU A 1013 -18.07 15.26 14.52
CA LEU A 1013 -17.25 15.42 15.72
C LEU A 1013 -16.66 14.10 16.21
N ILE A 1014 -17.16 12.96 15.74
CA ILE A 1014 -16.68 11.65 16.15
C ILE A 1014 -15.43 11.31 15.35
N ALA A 1015 -14.30 11.19 16.04
CA ALA A 1015 -13.00 10.82 15.49
C ALA A 1015 -12.96 9.35 15.06
N GLY A 1016 -13.69 8.48 15.76
CA GLY A 1016 -13.77 7.05 15.48
C GLY A 1016 -13.80 6.19 16.74
N ILE A 1017 -13.27 4.96 16.67
CA ILE A 1017 -13.18 4.02 17.80
C ILE A 1017 -11.73 3.89 18.28
N ALA A 1018 -11.49 4.00 19.59
CA ALA A 1018 -10.17 3.84 20.19
C ALA A 1018 -9.63 2.41 19.98
N LEU A 1019 -8.42 2.29 19.44
CA LEU A 1019 -7.75 1.00 19.22
C LEU A 1019 -6.91 0.55 20.41
N GLU A 1020 -6.70 1.44 21.39
CA GLU A 1020 -5.91 1.22 22.59
C GLU A 1020 -6.43 2.09 23.75
N ASN A 1021 -5.96 1.83 24.97
CA ASN A 1021 -6.25 2.70 26.10
C ASN A 1021 -5.40 3.98 26.00
N ILE A 1022 -6.04 5.15 26.06
CA ILE A 1022 -5.38 6.45 25.93
C ILE A 1022 -5.50 7.21 27.25
N ALA A 1023 -4.43 7.21 28.04
CA ALA A 1023 -4.41 7.91 29.34
C ALA A 1023 -4.46 9.45 29.18
N PRO A 1024 -4.87 10.20 30.22
CA PRO A 1024 -4.92 11.66 30.20
C PRO A 1024 -3.61 12.29 29.68
N GLY A 1025 -3.73 13.17 28.68
CA GLY A 1025 -2.58 13.85 28.08
C GLY A 1025 -1.68 12.98 27.19
N ARG A 1026 -1.98 11.69 27.02
CA ARG A 1026 -1.24 10.78 26.12
C ARG A 1026 -1.86 10.75 24.72
N LEU A 1027 -1.05 10.38 23.74
CA LEU A 1027 -1.48 10.12 22.37
C LEU A 1027 -1.95 8.66 22.25
N GLY A 1028 -2.91 8.40 21.38
CA GLY A 1028 -3.33 7.06 21.01
C GLY A 1028 -4.09 7.03 19.69
N ARG A 1029 -4.26 5.82 19.17
CA ARG A 1029 -4.83 5.54 17.84
C ARG A 1029 -6.33 5.35 17.91
N VAL A 1030 -6.99 5.90 16.90
CA VAL A 1030 -8.43 5.81 16.69
C VAL A 1030 -8.67 5.37 15.26
N LEU A 1031 -9.48 4.33 15.07
CA LEU A 1031 -9.89 3.91 13.74
C LEU A 1031 -11.02 4.84 13.24
N ARG A 1032 -10.75 5.58 12.16
CA ARG A 1032 -11.64 6.61 11.61
C ARG A 1032 -12.59 6.09 10.54
N THR A 1033 -12.13 5.11 9.75
CA THR A 1033 -12.83 4.55 8.59
C THR A 1033 -12.45 3.09 8.39
N GLY A 1034 -13.27 2.33 7.66
CA GLY A 1034 -13.00 0.92 7.36
C GLY A 1034 -13.71 -0.02 8.33
N TYR A 1035 -13.14 -1.22 8.54
CA TYR A 1035 -13.81 -2.30 9.28
C TYR A 1035 -13.15 -2.53 10.64
N ILE A 1036 -13.96 -2.88 11.63
CA ILE A 1036 -13.55 -3.21 12.99
C ILE A 1036 -14.24 -4.50 13.44
N ALA A 1037 -13.52 -5.37 14.13
CA ALA A 1037 -14.11 -6.57 14.69
C ALA A 1037 -14.99 -6.18 15.90
N SER A 1038 -16.15 -6.82 16.05
CA SER A 1038 -17.09 -6.49 17.13
C SER A 1038 -16.49 -6.68 18.52
N GLU A 1039 -15.55 -7.63 18.68
CA GLU A 1039 -14.80 -7.86 19.92
C GLU A 1039 -13.87 -6.70 20.33
N GLN A 1040 -13.60 -5.77 19.41
CA GLN A 1040 -12.79 -4.58 19.65
C GLN A 1040 -13.64 -3.36 20.02
N VAL A 1041 -14.96 -3.50 20.01
CA VAL A 1041 -15.90 -2.42 20.31
C VAL A 1041 -16.45 -2.57 21.72
N LEU A 1042 -16.46 -1.47 22.47
CA LEU A 1042 -17.01 -1.45 23.82
C LEU A 1042 -18.51 -1.18 23.78
N PHE A 1043 -19.31 -2.23 23.77
CA PHE A 1043 -20.77 -2.11 23.83
C PHE A 1043 -21.29 -1.83 25.25
N SER A 1044 -22.38 -1.07 25.35
CA SER A 1044 -23.07 -0.82 26.63
C SER A 1044 -23.90 -2.01 27.13
N THR A 1045 -24.18 -2.95 26.23
CA THR A 1045 -24.93 -4.18 26.44
C THR A 1045 -24.27 -5.29 25.64
N SER A 1046 -24.82 -6.51 25.65
CA SER A 1046 -24.41 -7.57 24.73
C SER A 1046 -25.40 -7.63 23.56
N PRO A 1047 -25.18 -6.88 22.46
CA PRO A 1047 -26.09 -6.90 21.32
C PRO A 1047 -25.99 -8.24 20.57
N SER A 1048 -27.09 -8.63 19.94
CA SER A 1048 -27.07 -9.66 18.90
C SER A 1048 -26.79 -8.93 17.59
N ILE A 1049 -25.64 -9.16 16.97
CA ILE A 1049 -25.21 -8.45 15.77
C ILE A 1049 -25.63 -9.22 14.53
N ALA A 1050 -26.46 -8.61 13.68
CA ALA A 1050 -26.87 -9.12 12.38
C ALA A 1050 -26.47 -8.15 11.26
N PHE A 1051 -26.36 -8.67 10.03
CA PHE A 1051 -26.05 -7.86 8.86
C PHE A 1051 -27.05 -6.70 8.70
N GLY A 1052 -26.53 -5.48 8.55
CA GLY A 1052 -27.31 -4.26 8.37
C GLY A 1052 -27.70 -3.53 9.65
N ASP A 1053 -27.42 -4.09 10.83
CA ASP A 1053 -27.69 -3.42 12.11
C ASP A 1053 -26.85 -2.14 12.26
N ASP A 1054 -27.48 -1.07 12.72
CA ASP A 1054 -26.86 0.24 12.93
C ASP A 1054 -26.59 0.49 14.42
N PHE A 1055 -25.37 0.94 14.73
CA PHE A 1055 -24.90 1.23 16.07
C PHE A 1055 -24.36 2.64 16.18
N GLY A 1056 -24.47 3.23 17.37
CA GLY A 1056 -23.90 4.54 17.68
C GLY A 1056 -23.59 4.72 19.15
N VAL A 1057 -23.24 5.95 19.53
CA VAL A 1057 -22.83 6.26 20.92
C VAL A 1057 -24.03 6.17 21.86
N SER A 1058 -23.88 5.37 22.92
CA SER A 1058 -24.91 5.12 23.92
C SER A 1058 -25.06 6.28 24.91
N ALA A 1059 -26.06 6.20 25.79
CA ALA A 1059 -26.21 7.13 26.91
C ALA A 1059 -25.04 7.06 27.91
N THR A 1060 -24.37 5.90 28.01
CA THR A 1060 -23.08 5.79 28.71
C THR A 1060 -21.98 6.25 27.76
N ALA A 1061 -21.32 7.37 28.10
CA ALA A 1061 -20.30 7.99 27.27
C ALA A 1061 -19.24 6.98 26.81
N GLY A 1062 -18.86 7.04 25.54
CA GLY A 1062 -17.88 6.19 24.88
C GLY A 1062 -18.41 4.81 24.48
N GLN A 1063 -19.42 4.26 25.14
CA GLN A 1063 -19.93 2.93 24.83
C GLN A 1063 -20.88 2.95 23.63
N ILE A 1064 -20.94 1.83 22.91
CA ILE A 1064 -21.75 1.66 21.70
C ILE A 1064 -23.06 0.92 22.00
N VAL A 1065 -24.16 1.30 21.34
CA VAL A 1065 -25.46 0.64 21.42
C VAL A 1065 -26.14 0.60 20.06
N GLU A 1066 -26.95 -0.43 19.85
CA GLU A 1066 -27.82 -0.57 18.68
C GLU A 1066 -28.94 0.49 18.70
N GLY A 1067 -29.34 1.01 17.53
CA GLY A 1067 -30.49 1.91 17.41
C GLY A 1067 -30.26 3.31 18.00
N ALA A 1068 -29.01 3.75 18.14
CA ALA A 1068 -28.67 5.10 18.55
C ALA A 1068 -29.16 6.15 17.52
N GLY A 1069 -29.38 7.39 17.96
CA GLY A 1069 -29.87 8.46 17.07
C GLY A 1069 -28.89 8.91 15.98
N VAL A 1070 -27.60 8.59 16.13
CA VAL A 1070 -26.54 8.85 15.15
C VAL A 1070 -25.83 7.55 14.86
N THR A 1071 -25.96 7.04 13.64
CA THR A 1071 -25.22 5.85 13.18
C THR A 1071 -23.73 6.18 13.06
N LEU A 1072 -22.90 5.38 13.71
CA LEU A 1072 -21.44 5.42 13.64
C LEU A 1072 -20.88 4.13 13.04
N LEU A 1073 -21.48 2.99 13.36
CA LEU A 1073 -21.07 1.68 12.88
C LEU A 1073 -22.26 0.97 12.22
N ARG A 1074 -22.00 0.20 11.17
CA ARG A 1074 -22.98 -0.70 10.54
C ARG A 1074 -22.42 -2.11 10.46
N ALA A 1075 -23.19 -3.10 10.88
CA ALA A 1075 -22.78 -4.49 10.78
C ALA A 1075 -22.75 -4.97 9.32
N ILE A 1076 -21.61 -5.51 8.90
CA ILE A 1076 -21.42 -6.15 7.58
C ILE A 1076 -21.29 -7.68 7.70
N SER A 1077 -21.19 -8.19 8.92
CA SER A 1077 -21.35 -9.60 9.28
C SER A 1077 -21.73 -9.71 10.76
N GLY A 1078 -21.90 -10.93 11.29
CA GLY A 1078 -22.14 -11.12 12.72
C GLY A 1078 -20.94 -10.78 13.63
N THR A 1079 -19.76 -10.53 13.06
CA THR A 1079 -18.51 -10.29 13.80
C THR A 1079 -17.75 -9.05 13.33
N VAL A 1080 -18.19 -8.39 12.26
CA VAL A 1080 -17.49 -7.25 11.66
C VAL A 1080 -18.45 -6.08 11.45
N LEU A 1081 -17.98 -4.89 11.82
CA LEU A 1081 -18.68 -3.63 11.68
C LEU A 1081 -17.88 -2.68 10.78
N GLU A 1082 -18.56 -1.95 9.92
CA GLU A 1082 -18.03 -0.84 9.14
C GLU A 1082 -18.22 0.47 9.90
N ILE A 1083 -17.21 1.35 9.89
CA ILE A 1083 -17.35 2.73 10.35
C ILE A 1083 -17.98 3.57 9.22
N VAL A 1084 -19.20 4.05 9.46
CA VAL A 1084 -20.09 4.72 8.48
C VAL A 1084 -19.83 6.20 8.37
#